data_AF-A0A7C3MT77-F1
#
_entry.id   AF-A0A7C3MT77-F1
#
_cell.length_a   1.000
_cell.length_b   1.000
_cell.length_c   1.000
_cell.angle_alpha   90.00
_cell.angle_beta   90.00
_cell.angle_gamma   90.00
#
_symmetry.space_group_name_H-M   'P 1'
#
loop_
_entity.id
_entity.type
_entity.pdbx_description
1 polymer ?
#
loop_
_entity_poly.entity_id
_entity_poly.type
_entity_poly.pdbx_seq_one_letter_code
_entity_poly.pdbx_strand_id
1 'polypeptide(L)'
;MKKGFTLIEVVIGLLVLGIIFAIMANYIAMTFNYTSSNQDIAFANVKANQLIEELKSYIRKGEEKRAEYLDNFDDGTGYNPVLTTIKNATPDHIMSGNSKLGDGSWRFYRRITVKRLPNVESRDVRYVIVEIFKKAGSDYRRLANISTIISTMGSPDIPQQVYDVYLIAIENVPGWWVNTTNLRMMIDSAISEMESRNPNLTIRTHWITRLSYGRDEYYRPYINKDNTVASSIPWAYLYPGLLNNSLQANSYYYDANFIKGKLNIDGSPNDGTYALADQFNHSMRYPDESLRYNYEKQSNPNLEPSWRMLMEDLFSDPDKYKNSIIINLHGELMPFPPLRNYSDPAKDPTNYPGVRVVTHSEKLKYNVGEDVKLRVYAYLMPEYSSPDIVNYITVLVRGVNLDGNNDGIIEGIKHIEFIQGDATTQYTRVTAGSPSHYEARVLYDDNGNFIGTKILLKNTPTKCPYHSSSRTGLSSSYKLYGLEYIPCPVGTSSDYSAWQDLTTSGDSPKNTARWIITLDGGTLNSISPSNKVLTIETYIGDRDGNSIPAPVQYTTNRSRTFTWIGLELPITEKFQFMGDPRYCPYLDVKANSGYNRWFTNNLSGYYGFTGCNNGWGMSYSYNPPFDSDIPRYFQIFRDGILKSRSIFNSVTGFSFYYVGFGQEMGGDTANPYINNLLDNPISNLPWGGSGSTNKVDEIIPDDGADYSYCRLIKDKNSNWYSRIWLGELYPDSHYNYWITNGNLSAPIFYRERYFSLGYPYNRFKRTREYGPPTALNGSSSPSNSNLGFNHEHRNSDNMASLTDEGRKINEAFNIVLPESMNARRPFALDVNLQTKGWMPPQWNDTSFSAYRGTLSFYRVYYRMNTGDNNFNSRYNASALIKLTAPTLAGDTKTGYFLINGLSPAGEAGVAFIARYAVVSTIMGFLDAGNPSNPDRIEQVPYVTITSPTEIDEIDNPQSITIQWTIEWKRWDGKPYSDYTYTDPPPVVYAVKYSTDGGKTWRYVQDDQPTFPGERPDDTHKIEDATSYLLNTPVDKFPIGTYIFMVEAYRRDIGNHYAFHQRRVFIRR
;
A
#
# COMPACT_ATOMS: atom_id res chain seq x y z
N MET A 1 3.01 100.57 -37.91
CA MET A 1 3.89 100.12 -39.01
C MET A 1 4.61 98.84 -38.58
N LYS A 2 4.24 97.69 -39.15
CA LYS A 2 4.89 96.39 -38.92
C LYS A 2 6.27 96.43 -39.61
N LYS A 3 7.37 96.48 -38.84
CA LYS A 3 8.72 96.31 -39.39
C LYS A 3 8.91 94.82 -39.68
N GLY A 4 8.98 94.46 -40.97
CA GLY A 4 9.28 93.11 -41.40
C GLY A 4 10.71 92.71 -41.04
N PHE A 5 10.93 91.40 -40.90
CA PHE A 5 12.24 90.81 -40.63
C PHE A 5 13.27 91.28 -41.65
N THR A 6 14.46 91.64 -41.16
CA THR A 6 15.56 92.03 -42.04
C THR A 6 16.11 90.80 -42.76
N LEU A 7 16.62 90.98 -43.98
CA LEU A 7 17.18 89.88 -44.78
C LEU A 7 18.27 89.10 -44.02
N ILE A 8 19.04 89.81 -43.18
CA ILE A 8 20.09 89.22 -42.31
C ILE A 8 19.49 88.28 -41.27
N GLU A 9 18.38 88.65 -40.61
CA GLU A 9 17.72 87.79 -39.63
C GLU A 9 17.15 86.52 -40.27
N VAL A 10 16.61 86.60 -41.50
CA VAL A 10 16.12 85.43 -42.24
C VAL A 10 17.27 84.50 -42.64
N VAL A 11 18.40 85.05 -43.08
CA VAL A 11 19.59 84.25 -43.46
C VAL A 11 20.21 83.57 -42.24
N ILE A 12 20.32 84.27 -41.10
CA ILE A 12 20.82 83.68 -39.86
C ILE A 12 19.85 82.59 -39.36
N GLY A 13 18.54 82.84 -39.42
CA GLY A 13 17.52 81.84 -39.08
C GLY A 13 17.62 80.57 -39.92
N LEU A 14 17.81 80.69 -41.24
CA LEU A 14 18.02 79.55 -42.15
C LEU A 14 19.34 78.81 -41.88
N LEU A 15 20.41 79.52 -41.52
CA LEU A 15 21.71 78.93 -41.17
C LEU A 15 21.62 78.09 -39.89
N VAL A 16 20.96 78.63 -38.86
CA VAL A 16 20.72 77.90 -37.60
C VAL A 16 19.84 76.66 -37.87
N LEU A 17 18.81 76.79 -38.71
CA LEU A 17 17.96 75.66 -39.08
C LEU A 17 18.75 74.57 -39.84
N GLY A 18 19.63 74.96 -40.76
CA GLY A 18 20.48 74.03 -41.50
C GLY A 18 21.46 73.27 -40.61
N ILE A 19 22.06 73.94 -39.61
CA ILE A 19 22.92 73.31 -38.62
C ILE A 19 22.13 72.32 -37.75
N ILE A 20 20.93 72.71 -37.31
CA ILE A 20 20.04 71.85 -36.52
C ILE A 20 19.65 70.58 -37.30
N PHE A 21 19.33 70.72 -38.59
CA PHE A 21 19.02 69.57 -39.46
C PHE A 21 20.21 68.62 -39.64
N ALA A 22 21.43 69.15 -39.81
CA ALA A 22 22.64 68.33 -39.93
C ALA A 22 22.97 67.58 -38.62
N ILE A 23 22.76 68.23 -37.46
CA ILE A 23 22.94 67.60 -36.14
C ILE A 23 21.89 66.51 -35.93
N MET A 24 20.61 66.76 -36.24
CA MET A 24 19.56 65.76 -36.14
C MET A 24 19.81 64.55 -37.06
N ALA A 25 20.23 64.78 -38.32
CA ALA A 25 20.54 63.69 -39.24
C ALA A 25 21.69 62.80 -38.73
N ASN A 26 22.76 63.41 -38.19
CA ASN A 26 23.87 62.67 -37.58
C ASN A 26 23.46 61.93 -36.31
N TYR A 27 22.63 62.55 -35.46
CA TYR A 27 22.12 61.92 -34.24
C TYR A 27 21.25 60.71 -34.58
N ILE A 28 20.31 60.84 -35.51
CA ILE A 28 19.47 59.75 -35.99
C ILE A 28 20.33 58.62 -36.57
N ALA A 29 21.32 58.93 -37.41
CA ALA A 29 22.23 57.93 -37.97
C ALA A 29 23.05 57.20 -36.87
N MET A 30 23.55 57.92 -35.86
CA MET A 30 24.22 57.30 -34.71
C MET A 30 23.28 56.40 -33.90
N THR A 31 22.05 56.85 -33.62
CA THR A 31 21.06 56.06 -32.87
C THR A 31 20.64 54.80 -33.62
N PHE A 32 20.46 54.86 -34.94
CA PHE A 32 20.19 53.67 -35.76
C PHE A 32 21.37 52.69 -35.73
N ASN A 33 22.60 53.18 -35.86
CA ASN A 33 23.80 52.34 -35.78
C ASN A 33 23.96 51.69 -34.41
N TYR A 34 23.69 52.44 -33.32
CA TYR A 34 23.73 51.93 -31.95
C TYR A 34 22.65 50.86 -31.71
N THR A 35 21.42 51.12 -32.15
CA THR A 35 20.30 50.18 -32.02
C THR A 35 20.54 48.89 -32.81
N SER A 36 21.03 49.00 -34.06
CA SER A 36 21.40 47.83 -34.86
C SER A 36 22.55 47.04 -34.23
N SER A 37 23.53 47.71 -33.63
CA SER A 37 24.64 47.04 -32.94
C SER A 37 24.15 46.25 -31.72
N ASN A 38 23.21 46.80 -30.95
CA ASN A 38 22.66 46.12 -29.77
C ASN A 38 21.80 44.91 -30.15
N GLN A 39 21.01 45.01 -31.23
CA GLN A 39 20.26 43.87 -31.77
C GLN A 39 21.19 42.73 -32.21
N ASP A 40 22.30 43.05 -32.86
CA ASP A 40 23.29 42.05 -33.30
C ASP A 40 23.97 41.35 -32.11
N ILE A 41 24.29 42.07 -31.03
CA ILE A 41 24.86 41.49 -29.80
C ILE A 41 23.83 40.58 -29.11
N ALA A 42 22.57 41.02 -29.02
CA ALA A 42 21.51 40.20 -28.43
C ALA A 42 21.30 38.89 -29.20
N PHE A 43 21.25 38.96 -30.53
CA PHE A 43 21.17 37.77 -31.39
C PHE A 43 22.37 36.84 -31.18
N ALA A 44 23.59 37.38 -31.15
CA ALA A 44 24.82 36.62 -30.95
C ALA A 44 24.82 35.86 -29.61
N ASN A 45 24.36 36.48 -28.52
CA ASN A 45 24.26 35.83 -27.21
C ASN A 45 23.21 34.70 -27.17
N VAL A 46 22.04 34.91 -27.80
CA VAL A 46 21.02 33.87 -27.91
C VAL A 46 21.55 32.67 -28.70
N LYS A 47 22.25 32.91 -29.81
CA LYS A 47 22.84 31.84 -30.63
C LYS A 47 23.99 31.10 -29.96
N ALA A 48 24.85 31.81 -29.22
CA ALA A 48 25.91 31.17 -28.45
C ALA A 48 25.34 30.21 -27.38
N ASN A 49 24.27 30.61 -26.67
CA ASN A 49 23.59 29.75 -25.71
C ASN A 49 22.89 28.56 -26.38
N GLN A 50 22.21 28.78 -27.50
CA GLN A 50 21.56 27.71 -28.27
C GLN A 50 22.57 26.63 -28.68
N LEU A 51 23.74 27.03 -29.20
CA LEU A 51 24.80 26.10 -29.59
C LEU A 51 25.35 25.27 -28.43
N ILE A 52 25.47 25.87 -27.24
CA ILE A 52 25.88 25.14 -26.03
C ILE A 52 24.85 24.05 -25.69
N GLU A 53 23.56 24.37 -25.72
CA GLU A 53 22.50 23.39 -25.43
C GLU A 53 22.40 22.30 -26.50
N GLU A 54 22.63 22.62 -27.78
CA GLU A 54 22.72 21.62 -28.85
C GLU A 54 23.90 20.65 -28.62
N LEU A 55 25.07 21.14 -28.20
CA LEU A 55 26.23 20.29 -27.86
C LEU A 55 25.97 19.40 -26.64
N LYS A 56 25.31 19.93 -25.59
CA LYS A 56 24.89 19.13 -24.43
C LYS A 56 23.87 18.05 -24.82
N SER A 57 22.91 18.39 -25.68
CA SER A 57 21.88 17.45 -26.16
C SER A 57 22.49 16.33 -27.00
N TYR A 58 23.48 16.64 -27.84
CA TYR A 58 24.19 15.68 -28.67
C TYR A 58 24.85 14.56 -27.82
N ILE A 59 25.55 14.94 -26.74
CA ILE A 59 26.12 13.97 -25.80
C ILE A 59 25.06 13.10 -25.14
N ARG A 60 23.91 13.69 -24.74
CA ARG A 60 22.85 12.97 -24.02
C ARG A 60 22.11 11.95 -24.88
N LYS A 61 22.07 12.13 -26.20
CA LYS A 61 21.32 11.27 -27.15
C LYS A 61 22.17 10.19 -27.82
N GLY A 62 23.50 10.23 -27.75
CA GLY A 62 24.37 9.23 -28.35
C GLY A 62 24.32 7.88 -27.61
N GLU A 63 24.28 6.77 -28.36
CA GLU A 63 24.36 5.40 -27.81
C GLU A 63 25.71 5.11 -27.11
N GLU A 64 26.76 5.88 -27.45
CA GLU A 64 28.08 5.84 -26.83
C GLU A 64 28.39 7.18 -26.13
N LYS A 65 28.33 7.19 -24.80
CA LYS A 65 28.50 8.39 -23.94
C LYS A 65 29.97 8.83 -23.81
N ARG A 66 30.64 9.24 -24.90
CA ARG A 66 32.05 9.73 -24.85
C ARG A 66 32.19 11.22 -25.13
N ALA A 67 32.98 11.91 -24.30
CA ALA A 67 33.27 13.35 -24.45
C ALA A 67 34.19 13.65 -25.65
N GLU A 68 34.89 12.64 -26.16
CA GLU A 68 35.77 12.73 -27.34
C GLU A 68 35.04 13.13 -28.62
N TYR A 69 33.74 12.81 -28.75
CA TYR A 69 32.96 13.23 -29.90
C TYR A 69 32.69 14.74 -29.93
N LEU A 70 32.84 15.45 -28.81
CA LEU A 70 32.83 16.92 -28.83
C LEU A 70 34.03 17.49 -29.57
N ASP A 71 35.16 16.77 -29.60
CA ASP A 71 36.38 17.23 -30.26
C ASP A 71 36.14 17.40 -31.79
N ASN A 72 35.15 16.71 -32.37
CA ASN A 72 34.72 16.86 -33.77
C ASN A 72 33.98 18.17 -34.07
N PHE A 73 33.51 18.88 -33.04
CA PHE A 73 32.84 20.18 -33.20
C PHE A 73 33.80 21.35 -33.00
N ASP A 74 35.09 21.12 -32.78
CA ASP A 74 36.08 22.20 -32.73
C ASP A 74 36.29 22.79 -34.14
N ASP A 75 35.94 24.06 -34.32
CA ASP A 75 36.13 24.80 -35.56
C ASP A 75 37.60 25.25 -35.75
N GLY A 76 38.47 24.98 -34.77
CA GLY A 76 39.87 25.38 -34.76
C GLY A 76 40.03 26.90 -34.81
N THR A 77 40.80 27.40 -35.78
CA THR A 77 40.93 28.85 -36.05
C THR A 77 39.92 29.36 -37.09
N GLY A 78 39.04 28.50 -37.62
CA GLY A 78 38.09 28.82 -38.68
C GLY A 78 36.87 29.61 -38.19
N TYR A 79 36.20 30.27 -39.15
CA TYR A 79 34.94 30.98 -38.95
C TYR A 79 33.83 30.29 -39.74
N ASN A 80 32.86 29.69 -39.05
CA ASN A 80 31.81 28.88 -39.66
C ASN A 80 30.49 29.68 -39.80
N PRO A 81 29.91 29.83 -41.01
CA PRO A 81 28.67 30.59 -41.20
C PRO A 81 27.41 29.84 -40.73
N VAL A 82 27.48 28.54 -40.40
CA VAL A 82 26.36 27.75 -39.91
C VAL A 82 26.27 27.85 -38.38
N LEU A 83 25.23 28.50 -37.87
CA LEU A 83 25.06 28.78 -36.43
C LEU A 83 24.25 27.69 -35.69
N THR A 84 24.44 26.41 -36.06
CA THR A 84 23.80 25.24 -35.41
C THR A 84 24.69 24.00 -35.57
N THR A 85 24.60 23.02 -34.67
CA THR A 85 25.35 21.75 -34.75
C THR A 85 24.59 20.62 -35.46
N ILE A 86 23.39 20.92 -35.98
CA ILE A 86 22.58 19.96 -36.75
C ILE A 86 23.32 19.53 -38.03
N LYS A 87 23.36 18.22 -38.28
CA LYS A 87 23.97 17.63 -39.48
C LYS A 87 23.25 18.11 -40.75
N ASN A 88 24.02 18.52 -41.76
CA ASN A 88 23.54 19.03 -43.06
C ASN A 88 22.78 20.37 -43.03
N ALA A 89 22.86 21.15 -41.95
CA ALA A 89 22.28 22.50 -41.94
C ALA A 89 23.08 23.48 -42.81
N THR A 90 22.38 24.25 -43.65
CA THR A 90 22.95 25.39 -44.39
C THR A 90 22.89 26.67 -43.55
N PRO A 91 23.68 27.73 -43.86
CA PRO A 91 23.68 28.94 -43.04
C PRO A 91 22.32 29.66 -42.93
N ASP A 92 21.48 29.56 -43.95
CA ASP A 92 20.09 30.06 -44.01
C ASP A 92 19.05 29.14 -43.37
N HIS A 93 19.45 27.96 -42.90
CA HIS A 93 18.55 27.05 -42.21
C HIS A 93 17.87 27.74 -41.02
N ILE A 94 16.58 27.47 -40.78
CA ILE A 94 15.79 28.16 -39.74
C ILE A 94 16.44 28.13 -38.35
N MET A 95 17.14 27.02 -38.03
CA MET A 95 17.86 26.86 -36.76
C MET A 95 19.19 27.63 -36.71
N SER A 96 19.85 27.86 -37.85
CA SER A 96 21.01 28.76 -37.96
C SER A 96 20.56 30.22 -37.90
N GLY A 97 19.50 30.57 -38.65
CA GLY A 97 18.89 31.90 -38.64
C GLY A 97 19.84 33.01 -39.10
N ASN A 98 20.87 32.68 -39.89
CA ASN A 98 21.84 33.65 -40.37
C ASN A 98 21.30 34.38 -41.60
N SER A 99 21.69 35.64 -41.77
CA SER A 99 21.27 36.49 -42.90
C SER A 99 22.46 36.91 -43.75
N LYS A 100 22.22 37.20 -45.02
CA LYS A 100 23.26 37.73 -45.93
C LYS A 100 23.34 39.25 -45.83
N LEU A 101 24.55 39.78 -45.95
CA LEU A 101 24.83 41.19 -46.18
C LEU A 101 24.62 41.53 -47.67
N GLY A 102 24.57 42.82 -48.01
CA GLY A 102 24.36 43.28 -49.39
C GLY A 102 25.45 42.85 -50.39
N ASP A 103 26.62 42.41 -49.89
CA ASP A 103 27.73 41.87 -50.67
C ASP A 103 27.65 40.34 -50.90
N GLY A 104 26.54 39.71 -50.47
CA GLY A 104 26.30 38.27 -50.59
C GLY A 104 26.98 37.40 -49.53
N SER A 105 27.78 37.98 -48.64
CA SER A 105 28.43 37.26 -47.54
C SER A 105 27.53 37.12 -46.31
N TRP A 106 27.82 36.16 -45.43
CA TRP A 106 27.01 35.94 -44.23
C TRP A 106 27.29 37.02 -43.18
N ARG A 107 26.24 37.43 -42.45
CA ARG A 107 26.33 38.49 -41.45
C ARG A 107 27.06 38.02 -40.19
N PHE A 108 26.82 36.78 -39.78
CA PHE A 108 27.39 36.20 -38.56
C PHE A 108 28.20 34.94 -38.83
N TYR A 109 29.19 34.66 -37.99
CA TYR A 109 30.02 33.47 -38.04
C TYR A 109 30.24 32.96 -36.61
N ARG A 110 30.28 31.65 -36.42
CA ARG A 110 30.64 31.03 -35.14
C ARG A 110 32.07 30.50 -35.14
N ARG A 111 32.60 30.34 -33.94
CA ARG A 111 33.77 29.51 -33.64
C ARG A 111 33.52 28.75 -32.35
N ILE A 112 33.48 27.43 -32.43
CA ILE A 112 33.45 26.54 -31.29
C ILE A 112 34.88 26.07 -31.03
N THR A 113 35.36 26.19 -29.80
CA THR A 113 36.66 25.69 -29.38
C THR A 113 36.47 24.69 -28.25
N VAL A 114 37.03 23.50 -28.39
CA VAL A 114 36.87 22.41 -27.43
C VAL A 114 38.25 22.08 -26.85
N LYS A 115 38.42 22.34 -25.55
CA LYS A 115 39.68 22.13 -24.84
C LYS A 115 39.54 21.05 -23.79
N ARG A 116 40.61 20.28 -23.61
CA ARG A 116 40.79 19.44 -22.43
C ARG A 116 41.24 20.34 -21.27
N LEU A 117 40.74 20.07 -20.07
CA LEU A 117 41.12 20.83 -18.87
C LEU A 117 42.55 20.45 -18.46
N PRO A 118 43.47 21.42 -18.29
CA PRO A 118 44.79 21.15 -17.73
C PRO A 118 44.66 20.66 -16.28
N ASN A 119 45.40 19.62 -15.89
CA ASN A 119 45.43 19.01 -14.55
C ASN A 119 44.17 18.23 -14.12
N VAL A 120 43.26 17.90 -15.06
CA VAL A 120 42.17 16.95 -14.82
C VAL A 120 42.32 15.80 -15.82
N GLU A 121 42.83 14.64 -15.37
CA GLU A 121 43.04 13.44 -16.20
C GLU A 121 41.73 12.69 -16.57
N SER A 122 40.57 13.31 -16.35
CA SER A 122 39.28 12.71 -16.69
C SER A 122 39.00 12.84 -18.20
N ARG A 123 38.88 11.71 -18.89
CA ARG A 123 38.50 11.60 -20.31
C ARG A 123 37.11 12.16 -20.62
N ASP A 124 36.26 12.30 -19.59
CA ASP A 124 34.82 12.52 -19.69
C ASP A 124 34.39 13.98 -19.61
N VAL A 125 35.34 14.93 -19.57
CA VAL A 125 35.07 16.36 -19.43
C VAL A 125 35.71 17.15 -20.57
N ARG A 126 34.99 18.16 -21.09
CA ARG A 126 35.49 19.15 -22.05
C ARG A 126 35.12 20.56 -21.65
N TYR A 127 36.08 21.48 -21.77
CA TYR A 127 35.83 22.92 -21.68
C TYR A 127 35.53 23.45 -23.07
N VAL A 128 34.29 23.89 -23.27
CA VAL A 128 33.77 24.33 -24.57
C VAL A 128 33.56 25.84 -24.54
N ILE A 129 34.10 26.52 -25.55
CA ILE A 129 33.94 27.96 -25.76
C ILE A 129 33.19 28.15 -27.08
N VAL A 130 32.08 28.89 -27.06
CA VAL A 130 31.33 29.28 -28.25
C VAL A 130 31.44 30.79 -28.41
N GLU A 131 32.02 31.21 -29.52
CA GLU A 131 32.16 32.62 -29.90
C GLU A 131 31.38 32.92 -31.16
N ILE A 132 30.67 34.06 -31.19
CA ILE A 132 29.96 34.55 -32.36
C ILE A 132 30.57 35.87 -32.80
N PHE A 133 30.82 35.97 -34.10
CA PHE A 133 31.44 37.11 -34.77
C PHE A 133 30.46 37.70 -35.78
N LYS A 134 30.52 39.01 -35.98
CA LYS A 134 29.89 39.73 -37.08
C LYS A 134 30.94 40.12 -38.10
N LYS A 135 30.63 39.95 -39.38
CA LYS A 135 31.50 40.39 -40.47
C LYS A 135 31.48 41.91 -40.60
N ALA A 136 32.66 42.53 -40.65
CA ALA A 136 32.87 43.96 -40.79
C ALA A 136 33.96 44.21 -41.84
N GLY A 137 33.56 44.30 -43.12
CA GLY A 137 34.51 44.38 -44.23
C GLY A 137 35.29 43.09 -44.41
N SER A 138 36.63 43.17 -44.38
CA SER A 138 37.53 42.01 -44.40
C SER A 138 37.74 41.37 -43.02
N ASP A 139 37.32 42.03 -41.94
CA ASP A 139 37.56 41.60 -40.56
C ASP A 139 36.30 41.02 -39.89
N TYR A 140 36.53 40.27 -38.80
CA TYR A 140 35.49 39.66 -37.97
C TYR A 140 35.49 40.28 -36.57
N ARG A 141 34.42 40.99 -36.23
CA ARG A 141 34.23 41.57 -34.90
C ARG A 141 33.52 40.59 -33.98
N ARG A 142 34.13 40.19 -32.87
CA ARG A 142 33.48 39.34 -31.86
C ARG A 142 32.32 40.08 -31.18
N LEU A 143 31.16 39.43 -31.11
CA LEU A 143 29.95 39.96 -30.48
C LEU A 143 29.55 39.21 -29.20
N ALA A 144 29.80 37.89 -29.16
CA ALA A 144 29.50 37.07 -27.98
C ALA A 144 30.62 36.04 -27.75
N ASN A 145 30.86 35.71 -26.48
CA ASN A 145 31.73 34.63 -26.03
C ASN A 145 31.11 34.01 -24.78
N ILE A 146 30.76 32.73 -24.87
CA ILE A 146 30.22 31.96 -23.74
C ILE A 146 31.06 30.69 -23.61
N SER A 147 31.50 30.39 -22.39
CA SER A 147 32.27 29.19 -22.08
C SER A 147 31.54 28.33 -21.04
N THR A 148 31.59 27.02 -21.18
CA THR A 148 31.03 26.08 -20.21
C THR A 148 31.85 24.78 -20.15
N ILE A 149 31.65 24.02 -19.08
CA ILE A 149 32.21 22.67 -18.96
C ILE A 149 31.09 21.68 -19.29
N ILE A 150 31.33 20.77 -20.23
CA ILE A 150 30.43 19.69 -20.59
C ILE A 150 31.05 18.35 -20.15
N SER A 151 30.28 17.56 -19.40
CA SER A 151 30.68 16.25 -18.89
C SER A 151 29.79 15.14 -19.44
N THR A 152 30.35 13.97 -19.74
CA THR A 152 29.63 12.79 -20.24
C THR A 152 29.16 11.82 -19.17
N MET A 153 29.20 12.19 -17.89
CA MET A 153 28.79 11.33 -16.77
C MET A 153 27.50 10.54 -17.07
N GLY A 154 27.67 9.30 -17.53
CA GLY A 154 26.75 8.22 -17.24
C GLY A 154 26.84 7.95 -15.75
N SER A 155 25.71 7.56 -15.14
CA SER A 155 25.51 7.28 -13.70
C SER A 155 26.80 7.17 -12.90
N PRO A 156 27.05 8.01 -11.89
CA PRO A 156 28.31 7.97 -11.16
C PRO A 156 28.55 6.56 -10.62
N ASP A 157 29.71 5.97 -10.94
CA ASP A 157 30.17 4.66 -10.44
C ASP A 157 30.67 4.83 -8.99
N ILE A 158 29.80 5.38 -8.15
CA ILE A 158 30.04 5.66 -6.73
C ILE A 158 29.32 4.61 -5.88
N PRO A 159 29.85 4.25 -4.70
CA PRO A 159 29.18 3.30 -3.82
C PRO A 159 27.80 3.82 -3.37
N GLN A 160 26.85 2.92 -3.23
CA GLN A 160 25.47 3.20 -2.84
C GLN A 160 25.09 2.39 -1.61
N GLN A 161 24.33 3.01 -0.71
CA GLN A 161 23.52 2.33 0.30
C GLN A 161 22.06 2.47 -0.08
N VAL A 162 21.41 1.33 -0.29
CA VAL A 162 20.02 1.24 -0.72
C VAL A 162 19.14 0.90 0.46
N TYR A 163 18.19 1.78 0.76
CA TYR A 163 17.22 1.55 1.82
C TYR A 163 15.83 1.24 1.25
N ASP A 164 15.27 0.09 1.65
CA ASP A 164 13.91 -0.32 1.32
C ASP A 164 12.89 0.39 2.20
N VAL A 165 11.99 1.15 1.58
CA VAL A 165 10.95 1.92 2.26
C VAL A 165 9.58 1.48 1.76
N TYR A 166 8.79 0.91 2.66
CA TYR A 166 7.42 0.46 2.42
C TYR A 166 6.44 1.61 2.69
N LEU A 167 5.79 2.07 1.62
CA LEU A 167 4.88 3.20 1.65
C LEU A 167 3.44 2.70 1.57
N ILE A 168 2.68 2.88 2.65
CA ILE A 168 1.26 2.51 2.70
C ILE A 168 0.44 3.64 2.08
N ALA A 169 -0.14 3.39 0.91
CA ALA A 169 -0.92 4.33 0.13
C ALA A 169 -2.10 3.59 -0.55
N ILE A 170 -3.04 3.12 0.27
CA ILE A 170 -4.16 2.29 -0.13
C ILE A 170 -5.10 3.06 -1.07
N GLU A 171 -5.42 2.42 -2.20
CA GLU A 171 -6.13 3.04 -3.31
C GLU A 171 -7.59 3.39 -3.00
N ASN A 172 -8.24 2.55 -2.20
CA ASN A 172 -9.68 2.64 -1.94
C ASN A 172 -10.00 3.03 -0.49
N VAL A 173 -9.03 3.59 0.22
CA VAL A 173 -9.18 4.19 1.55
C VAL A 173 -8.73 5.65 1.45
N PRO A 174 -9.53 6.63 1.92
CA PRO A 174 -9.18 8.02 1.75
C PRO A 174 -8.02 8.39 2.69
N GLY A 175 -7.21 9.37 2.29
CA GLY A 175 -6.35 10.07 3.24
C GLY A 175 -7.20 11.09 4.00
N TRP A 176 -7.24 11.00 5.34
CA TRP A 176 -7.91 12.02 6.14
C TRP A 176 -6.88 13.09 6.52
N TRP A 177 -7.21 14.37 6.31
CA TRP A 177 -6.29 15.53 6.42
C TRP A 177 -5.18 15.61 5.36
N VAL A 178 -5.07 14.61 4.49
CA VAL A 178 -4.07 14.54 3.43
C VAL A 178 -4.66 13.94 2.16
N ASN A 179 -4.27 14.45 0.99
CA ASN A 179 -4.61 13.78 -0.26
C ASN A 179 -3.50 12.76 -0.57
N THR A 180 -3.82 11.47 -0.51
CA THR A 180 -2.86 10.36 -0.70
C THR A 180 -2.24 10.36 -2.09
N THR A 181 -3.00 10.68 -3.14
CA THR A 181 -2.50 10.79 -4.52
C THR A 181 -1.44 11.89 -4.64
N ASN A 182 -1.69 13.05 -4.04
CA ASN A 182 -0.74 14.15 -4.04
C ASN A 182 0.49 13.85 -3.18
N LEU A 183 0.27 13.25 -2.01
CA LEU A 183 1.37 12.85 -1.13
C LEU A 183 2.32 11.88 -1.82
N ARG A 184 1.81 10.94 -2.62
CA ARG A 184 2.65 10.04 -3.41
C ARG A 184 3.61 10.80 -4.32
N MET A 185 3.11 11.75 -5.12
CA MET A 185 3.95 12.58 -5.98
C MET A 185 4.97 13.41 -5.19
N MET A 186 4.56 13.92 -4.02
CA MET A 186 5.45 14.71 -3.16
C MET A 186 6.54 13.86 -2.51
N ILE A 187 6.24 12.60 -2.14
CA ILE A 187 7.23 11.65 -1.62
C ILE A 187 8.25 11.32 -2.71
N ASP A 188 7.83 11.03 -3.93
CA ASP A 188 8.75 10.78 -5.05
C ASP A 188 9.67 11.98 -5.31
N SER A 189 9.11 13.20 -5.27
CA SER A 189 9.90 14.43 -5.38
C SER A 189 10.85 14.63 -4.19
N ALA A 190 10.43 14.30 -2.98
CA ALA A 190 11.27 14.42 -1.78
C ALA A 190 12.42 13.43 -1.80
N ILE A 191 12.18 12.19 -2.21
CA ILE A 191 13.21 11.17 -2.40
C ILE A 191 14.22 11.63 -3.46
N SER A 192 13.74 12.10 -4.61
CA SER A 192 14.63 12.62 -5.67
C SER A 192 15.49 13.79 -5.17
N GLU A 193 14.91 14.71 -4.37
CA GLU A 193 15.68 15.79 -3.72
C GLU A 193 16.75 15.21 -2.77
N MET A 194 16.39 14.24 -1.94
CA MET A 194 17.31 13.63 -0.96
C MET A 194 18.48 12.91 -1.63
N GLU A 195 18.22 12.10 -2.65
CA GLU A 195 19.25 11.39 -3.43
C GLU A 195 20.15 12.38 -4.16
N SER A 196 19.61 13.49 -4.67
CA SER A 196 20.41 14.55 -5.30
C SER A 196 21.37 15.24 -4.34
N ARG A 197 20.98 15.40 -3.08
CA ARG A 197 21.80 16.01 -2.01
C ARG A 197 22.77 15.01 -1.37
N ASN A 198 22.48 13.72 -1.48
CA ASN A 198 23.22 12.62 -0.88
C ASN A 198 23.51 11.55 -1.96
N PRO A 199 24.52 11.76 -2.82
CA PRO A 199 24.73 10.94 -4.01
C PRO A 199 24.96 9.44 -3.75
N ASN A 200 25.35 9.06 -2.54
CA ASN A 200 25.64 7.68 -2.12
C ASN A 200 24.45 6.99 -1.42
N LEU A 201 23.31 7.68 -1.30
CA LEU A 201 22.06 7.17 -0.73
C LEU A 201 21.08 6.89 -1.87
N THR A 202 20.52 5.70 -1.88
CA THR A 202 19.39 5.33 -2.75
C THR A 202 18.22 4.86 -1.89
N ILE A 203 17.00 5.28 -2.22
CA ILE A 203 15.78 4.84 -1.53
C ILE A 203 14.94 4.03 -2.51
N ARG A 204 14.83 2.72 -2.27
CA ARG A 204 13.96 1.84 -3.05
C ARG A 204 12.57 1.82 -2.43
N THR A 205 11.58 2.30 -3.19
CA THR A 205 10.20 2.43 -2.70
C THR A 205 9.37 1.19 -3.03
N HIS A 206 8.65 0.69 -2.02
CA HIS A 206 7.68 -0.40 -2.15
C HIS A 206 6.27 0.15 -1.89
N TRP A 207 5.49 0.30 -2.96
CA TRP A 207 4.16 0.93 -2.90
C TRP A 207 3.08 -0.08 -2.53
N ILE A 208 2.66 -0.08 -1.26
CA ILE A 208 1.56 -0.90 -0.78
C ILE A 208 0.25 -0.15 -1.06
N THR A 209 -0.39 -0.53 -2.17
CA THR A 209 -1.56 0.19 -2.71
C THR A 209 -2.88 -0.54 -2.52
N ARG A 210 -2.84 -1.84 -2.21
CA ARG A 210 -4.03 -2.67 -2.14
C ARG A 210 -4.30 -3.07 -0.71
N LEU A 211 -5.53 -2.91 -0.27
CA LEU A 211 -5.95 -3.32 1.07
C LEU A 211 -5.94 -4.85 1.20
N SER A 212 -6.62 -5.51 0.27
CA SER A 212 -6.74 -6.96 0.05
C SER A 212 -7.48 -7.17 -1.29
N TYR A 213 -7.60 -8.41 -1.73
CA TYR A 213 -8.55 -8.81 -2.78
C TYR A 213 -9.94 -9.08 -2.19
N GLY A 214 -11.00 -8.63 -2.86
CA GLY A 214 -12.39 -8.79 -2.43
C GLY A 214 -12.96 -10.17 -2.78
N ARG A 215 -13.92 -10.67 -1.99
CA ARG A 215 -14.48 -12.03 -2.16
C ARG A 215 -15.38 -12.21 -3.38
N ASP A 216 -16.25 -11.24 -3.68
CA ASP A 216 -17.10 -11.28 -4.88
C ASP A 216 -16.38 -10.61 -6.05
N GLU A 217 -15.98 -11.40 -7.04
CA GLU A 217 -15.22 -10.93 -8.20
C GLU A 217 -16.03 -10.08 -9.19
N TYR A 218 -17.36 -10.07 -9.08
CA TYR A 218 -18.19 -9.20 -9.92
C TYR A 218 -18.34 -7.80 -9.33
N TYR A 219 -18.02 -7.60 -8.05
CA TYR A 219 -18.16 -6.32 -7.37
C TYR A 219 -17.45 -5.15 -8.10
N ARG A 220 -18.23 -4.14 -8.49
CA ARG A 220 -17.81 -2.94 -9.23
C ARG A 220 -18.52 -1.71 -8.66
N PRO A 221 -18.03 -1.14 -7.55
CA PRO A 221 -18.62 0.08 -6.99
C PRO A 221 -18.47 1.25 -7.97
N TYR A 222 -19.43 2.16 -7.92
CA TYR A 222 -19.47 3.33 -8.79
C TYR A 222 -18.50 4.40 -8.31
N ILE A 223 -17.83 5.09 -9.23
CA ILE A 223 -17.08 6.31 -8.96
C ILE A 223 -17.34 7.32 -10.06
N ASN A 224 -17.53 8.58 -9.67
CA ASN A 224 -17.69 9.69 -10.59
C ASN A 224 -16.33 10.33 -10.89
N LYS A 225 -15.91 10.34 -12.15
CA LYS A 225 -14.62 10.91 -12.57
C LYS A 225 -14.82 12.20 -13.35
N ASP A 226 -15.72 12.17 -14.33
CA ASP A 226 -16.02 13.32 -15.18
C ASP A 226 -17.23 14.12 -14.68
N ASN A 227 -18.14 13.46 -13.95
CA ASN A 227 -19.28 14.11 -13.29
C ASN A 227 -18.95 14.45 -11.83
N THR A 228 -19.48 15.55 -11.30
CA THR A 228 -19.30 15.87 -9.87
C THR A 228 -20.20 15.02 -8.98
N VAL A 229 -19.89 14.91 -7.69
CA VAL A 229 -20.69 14.21 -6.67
C VAL A 229 -22.13 14.72 -6.56
N ALA A 230 -22.42 15.97 -6.94
CA ALA A 230 -23.79 16.50 -6.99
C ALA A 230 -24.63 15.93 -8.15
N SER A 231 -23.99 15.38 -9.18
CA SER A 231 -24.67 14.79 -10.34
C SER A 231 -25.44 13.54 -9.93
N SER A 232 -26.44 13.11 -10.70
CA SER A 232 -27.21 11.90 -10.39
C SER A 232 -26.31 10.67 -10.26
N ILE A 233 -26.38 9.97 -9.13
CA ILE A 233 -25.64 8.71 -8.87
C ILE A 233 -26.64 7.56 -8.84
N PRO A 234 -26.84 6.80 -9.94
CA PRO A 234 -27.85 5.75 -10.02
C PRO A 234 -27.42 4.41 -9.40
N TRP A 235 -26.46 4.43 -8.45
CA TRP A 235 -25.82 3.23 -7.90
C TRP A 235 -25.78 3.24 -6.37
N ALA A 236 -25.93 2.06 -5.76
CA ALA A 236 -25.97 1.92 -4.30
C ALA A 236 -24.57 1.82 -3.66
N TYR A 237 -23.66 1.03 -4.26
CA TYR A 237 -22.26 0.95 -3.86
C TYR A 237 -21.46 2.02 -4.58
N LEU A 238 -20.75 2.88 -3.85
CA LEU A 238 -20.11 4.05 -4.46
C LEU A 238 -18.91 4.58 -3.66
N TYR A 239 -17.94 5.08 -4.40
CA TYR A 239 -16.84 5.92 -3.95
C TYR A 239 -17.08 7.34 -4.47
N PRO A 240 -17.25 8.36 -3.62
CA PRO A 240 -17.32 9.74 -4.07
C PRO A 240 -16.02 10.15 -4.76
N GLY A 241 -16.06 10.47 -6.04
CA GLY A 241 -14.88 10.84 -6.82
C GLY A 241 -14.71 12.36 -6.93
N LEU A 242 -14.99 12.92 -8.11
CA LEU A 242 -14.90 14.36 -8.39
C LEU A 242 -15.90 15.18 -7.57
N LEU A 243 -15.40 16.14 -6.79
CA LEU A 243 -16.12 17.07 -5.96
C LEU A 243 -16.72 18.24 -6.77
N ASN A 244 -17.57 19.06 -6.15
CA ASN A 244 -18.28 20.16 -6.85
C ASN A 244 -17.35 21.33 -7.23
N ASN A 245 -16.14 21.35 -6.69
CA ASN A 245 -15.11 22.37 -6.89
C ASN A 245 -14.08 21.97 -7.97
N SER A 246 -14.56 21.48 -9.12
CA SER A 246 -13.75 20.86 -10.19
C SER A 246 -12.60 21.73 -10.76
N LEU A 247 -12.61 23.04 -10.49
CA LEU A 247 -11.56 23.98 -10.91
C LEU A 247 -10.34 24.04 -9.95
N GLN A 248 -10.38 23.33 -8.81
CA GLN A 248 -9.30 23.35 -7.82
C GLN A 248 -8.35 22.16 -7.99
N ALA A 249 -7.08 22.33 -7.62
CA ALA A 249 -6.02 21.33 -7.79
C ALA A 249 -6.28 20.01 -7.03
N ASN A 250 -7.19 20.02 -6.05
CA ASN A 250 -7.56 18.87 -5.22
C ASN A 250 -9.08 18.66 -5.31
N SER A 251 -9.60 18.34 -6.48
CA SER A 251 -11.04 18.20 -6.70
C SER A 251 -11.55 16.77 -6.50
N TYR A 252 -10.73 15.82 -6.04
CA TYR A 252 -11.14 14.41 -5.89
C TYR A 252 -11.11 13.96 -4.44
N TYR A 253 -12.19 13.30 -4.00
CA TYR A 253 -12.22 12.61 -2.71
C TYR A 253 -11.59 11.22 -2.82
N TYR A 254 -12.08 10.38 -3.73
CA TYR A 254 -11.34 9.24 -4.29
C TYR A 254 -10.92 9.53 -5.73
N ASP A 255 -9.70 9.16 -6.11
CA ASP A 255 -9.23 9.30 -7.49
C ASP A 255 -9.41 7.99 -8.26
N ALA A 256 -10.31 8.00 -9.25
CA ALA A 256 -10.59 6.84 -10.09
C ALA A 256 -9.36 6.34 -10.87
N ASN A 257 -8.38 7.20 -11.18
CA ASN A 257 -7.15 6.77 -11.86
C ASN A 257 -6.14 6.09 -10.92
N PHE A 258 -6.25 6.40 -9.63
CA PHE A 258 -5.40 5.82 -8.59
C PHE A 258 -5.80 4.36 -8.27
N ILE A 259 -7.11 4.07 -8.34
CA ILE A 259 -7.67 2.74 -8.09
C ILE A 259 -7.49 1.83 -9.31
N LYS A 260 -6.81 0.69 -9.13
CA LYS A 260 -6.54 -0.31 -10.19
C LYS A 260 -7.52 -1.49 -10.19
N GLY A 261 -8.30 -1.64 -9.12
CA GLY A 261 -9.37 -2.65 -9.03
C GLY A 261 -10.55 -2.38 -9.98
N LYS A 262 -11.47 -3.33 -10.01
CA LYS A 262 -12.73 -3.28 -10.75
C LYS A 262 -13.62 -2.16 -10.21
N LEU A 263 -14.00 -1.24 -11.10
CA LEU A 263 -14.85 -0.08 -10.83
C LEU A 263 -15.88 0.11 -11.95
N ASN A 264 -16.93 0.85 -11.62
CA ASN A 264 -17.84 1.44 -12.60
C ASN A 264 -17.60 2.96 -12.63
N ILE A 265 -16.95 3.46 -13.67
CA ILE A 265 -16.55 4.87 -13.80
C ILE A 265 -17.60 5.59 -14.63
N ASP A 266 -18.33 6.52 -14.02
CA ASP A 266 -19.40 7.31 -14.69
C ASP A 266 -20.43 6.45 -15.47
N GLY A 267 -20.71 5.24 -14.99
CA GLY A 267 -21.65 4.30 -15.62
C GLY A 267 -21.00 3.29 -16.57
N SER A 268 -19.69 3.40 -16.80
CA SER A 268 -18.91 2.48 -17.64
C SER A 268 -17.96 1.62 -16.80
N PRO A 269 -18.13 0.28 -16.78
CA PRO A 269 -17.19 -0.63 -16.13
C PRO A 269 -15.76 -0.50 -16.69
N ASN A 270 -14.74 -0.51 -15.83
CA ASN A 270 -13.32 -0.51 -16.23
C ASN A 270 -12.77 -1.93 -16.46
N ASP A 271 -11.53 -2.00 -16.95
CA ASP A 271 -10.76 -3.24 -17.18
C ASP A 271 -9.94 -3.68 -15.95
N GLY A 272 -10.36 -3.31 -14.74
CA GLY A 272 -9.67 -3.71 -13.51
C GLY A 272 -9.55 -5.23 -13.37
N THR A 273 -8.40 -5.73 -12.92
CA THR A 273 -8.13 -7.17 -12.90
C THR A 273 -8.78 -7.88 -11.71
N TYR A 274 -8.87 -7.23 -10.54
CA TYR A 274 -9.40 -7.79 -9.30
C TYR A 274 -10.58 -7.00 -8.73
N ALA A 275 -11.43 -7.65 -7.94
CA ALA A 275 -12.43 -6.96 -7.14
C ALA A 275 -11.82 -6.30 -5.89
N LEU A 276 -12.28 -5.08 -5.60
CA LEU A 276 -11.86 -4.32 -4.42
C LEU A 276 -12.37 -4.99 -3.14
N ALA A 277 -11.50 -5.06 -2.12
CA ALA A 277 -11.91 -5.36 -0.76
C ALA A 277 -12.28 -4.06 -0.04
N ASP A 278 -13.49 -3.98 0.52
CA ASP A 278 -13.94 -2.84 1.32
C ASP A 278 -14.94 -3.24 2.41
N GLN A 279 -15.52 -2.25 3.12
CA GLN A 279 -16.47 -2.51 4.21
C GLN A 279 -17.72 -3.32 3.78
N PHE A 280 -18.01 -3.46 2.48
CA PHE A 280 -19.08 -4.31 1.96
C PHE A 280 -18.51 -5.62 1.41
N ASN A 281 -17.58 -5.56 0.46
CA ASN A 281 -16.96 -6.73 -0.13
C ASN A 281 -15.71 -7.12 0.68
N HIS A 282 -15.89 -7.95 1.70
CA HIS A 282 -14.79 -8.30 2.61
C HIS A 282 -13.61 -8.99 1.90
N SER A 283 -12.45 -8.96 2.56
CA SER A 283 -11.21 -9.59 2.10
C SER A 283 -11.37 -11.10 1.90
N MET A 284 -10.76 -11.66 0.85
CA MET A 284 -10.65 -13.12 0.62
C MET A 284 -10.12 -13.87 1.87
N ARG A 285 -10.18 -15.20 1.90
CA ARG A 285 -9.41 -15.96 2.91
C ARG A 285 -7.92 -15.93 2.51
N TYR A 286 -7.00 -15.98 3.47
CA TYR A 286 -5.56 -15.81 3.18
C TYR A 286 -5.02 -16.82 2.14
N PRO A 287 -5.39 -18.13 2.16
CA PRO A 287 -4.97 -19.06 1.11
C PRO A 287 -5.47 -18.67 -0.29
N ASP A 288 -6.72 -18.22 -0.42
CA ASP A 288 -7.28 -17.75 -1.69
C ASP A 288 -6.60 -16.46 -2.16
N GLU A 289 -6.33 -15.54 -1.24
CA GLU A 289 -5.65 -14.29 -1.51
C GLU A 289 -4.22 -14.52 -2.02
N SER A 290 -3.48 -15.44 -1.39
CA SER A 290 -2.13 -15.83 -1.81
C SER A 290 -2.13 -16.46 -3.20
N LEU A 291 -3.10 -17.34 -3.49
CA LEU A 291 -3.28 -17.91 -4.84
C LEU A 291 -3.56 -16.82 -5.88
N ARG A 292 -4.45 -15.87 -5.54
CA ARG A 292 -4.80 -14.75 -6.42
C ARG A 292 -3.59 -13.84 -6.67
N TYR A 293 -2.84 -13.51 -5.63
CA TYR A 293 -1.61 -12.72 -5.74
C TYR A 293 -0.58 -13.39 -6.65
N ASN A 294 -0.32 -14.68 -6.46
CA ASN A 294 0.64 -15.41 -7.28
C ASN A 294 0.21 -15.49 -8.75
N TYR A 295 -1.10 -15.63 -9.00
CA TYR A 295 -1.65 -15.58 -10.37
C TYR A 295 -1.42 -14.22 -11.03
N GLU A 296 -1.70 -13.12 -10.33
CA GLU A 296 -1.47 -11.78 -10.90
C GLU A 296 0.01 -11.45 -11.10
N LYS A 297 0.87 -11.92 -10.18
CA LYS A 297 2.32 -11.72 -10.25
C LYS A 297 2.96 -12.37 -11.49
N GLN A 298 2.36 -13.41 -12.06
CA GLN A 298 2.80 -13.98 -13.34
C GLN A 298 2.72 -12.96 -14.49
N SER A 299 1.71 -12.10 -14.49
CA SER A 299 1.52 -11.05 -15.49
C SER A 299 2.22 -9.73 -15.13
N ASN A 300 2.46 -9.49 -13.83
CA ASN A 300 3.13 -8.30 -13.32
C ASN A 300 4.19 -8.70 -12.28
N PRO A 301 5.44 -8.97 -12.69
CA PRO A 301 6.50 -9.40 -11.78
C PRO A 301 6.81 -8.42 -10.63
N ASN A 302 6.55 -7.12 -10.85
CA ASN A 302 6.79 -6.03 -9.89
C ASN A 302 5.61 -5.80 -8.94
N LEU A 303 4.66 -6.74 -8.86
CA LEU A 303 3.47 -6.61 -8.03
C LEU A 303 3.80 -6.75 -6.54
N GLU A 304 3.64 -5.67 -5.80
CA GLU A 304 3.78 -5.64 -4.34
C GLU A 304 2.64 -6.39 -3.63
N PRO A 305 2.88 -6.98 -2.45
CA PRO A 305 1.84 -7.65 -1.67
C PRO A 305 0.72 -6.67 -1.25
N SER A 306 -0.46 -7.20 -0.94
CA SER A 306 -1.52 -6.40 -0.30
C SER A 306 -1.10 -6.03 1.12
N TRP A 307 -1.75 -5.00 1.70
CA TRP A 307 -1.53 -4.59 3.08
C TRP A 307 -1.79 -5.73 4.06
N ARG A 308 -2.84 -6.52 3.83
CA ARG A 308 -3.09 -7.71 4.64
C ARG A 308 -1.94 -8.72 4.56
N MET A 309 -1.45 -9.04 3.36
CA MET A 309 -0.35 -9.99 3.19
C MET A 309 0.92 -9.48 3.87
N LEU A 310 1.22 -8.18 3.77
CA LEU A 310 2.34 -7.57 4.49
C LEU A 310 2.16 -7.68 6.01
N MET A 311 0.98 -7.39 6.55
CA MET A 311 0.69 -7.55 7.98
C MET A 311 0.83 -9.00 8.46
N GLU A 312 0.38 -9.96 7.66
CA GLU A 312 0.52 -11.39 7.94
C GLU A 312 2.00 -11.78 7.99
N ASP A 313 2.77 -11.44 6.94
CA ASP A 313 4.17 -11.82 6.87
C ASP A 313 5.00 -11.10 7.95
N LEU A 314 4.72 -9.84 8.27
CA LEU A 314 5.40 -9.13 9.38
C LEU A 314 5.31 -9.89 10.71
N PHE A 315 4.26 -10.68 10.90
CA PHE A 315 4.10 -11.53 12.07
C PHE A 315 4.61 -12.96 11.86
N SER A 316 4.21 -13.60 10.76
CA SER A 316 4.40 -15.04 10.51
C SER A 316 5.76 -15.36 9.88
N ASP A 317 6.32 -14.44 9.10
CA ASP A 317 7.65 -14.50 8.48
C ASP A 317 8.41 -13.17 8.71
N PRO A 318 8.71 -12.83 9.96
CA PRO A 318 9.29 -11.53 10.31
C PRO A 318 10.70 -11.32 9.74
N ASP A 319 11.43 -12.40 9.43
CA ASP A 319 12.80 -12.32 8.89
C ASP A 319 12.82 -11.75 7.48
N LYS A 320 11.80 -12.03 6.66
CA LYS A 320 11.61 -11.44 5.34
C LYS A 320 11.52 -9.91 5.39
N TYR A 321 10.87 -9.36 6.41
CA TYR A 321 10.68 -7.91 6.60
C TYR A 321 11.52 -7.34 7.74
N LYS A 322 12.56 -8.05 8.16
CA LYS A 322 13.38 -7.63 9.29
C LYS A 322 14.00 -6.28 9.03
N ASN A 323 13.91 -5.41 10.03
CA ASN A 323 14.34 -4.02 9.99
C ASN A 323 13.67 -3.18 8.88
N SER A 324 12.45 -3.51 8.45
CA SER A 324 11.77 -2.69 7.44
C SER A 324 11.50 -1.25 7.91
N ILE A 325 11.51 -0.31 6.96
CA ILE A 325 11.07 1.07 7.16
C ILE A 325 9.65 1.19 6.59
N ILE A 326 8.67 1.48 7.45
CA ILE A 326 7.24 1.55 7.06
C ILE A 326 6.70 2.95 7.32
N ILE A 327 6.13 3.59 6.30
CA ILE A 327 5.54 4.93 6.41
C ILE A 327 4.08 4.91 5.96
N ASN A 328 3.17 5.35 6.84
CA ASN A 328 1.75 5.45 6.55
C ASN A 328 1.39 6.82 5.95
N LEU A 329 1.04 6.84 4.66
CA LEU A 329 0.68 8.08 3.96
C LEU A 329 -0.78 8.51 4.16
N HIS A 330 -1.59 7.77 4.93
CA HIS A 330 -2.98 8.14 5.24
C HIS A 330 -3.10 9.15 6.40
N GLY A 331 -1.98 9.67 6.91
CA GLY A 331 -1.97 10.68 7.98
C GLY A 331 -2.46 10.10 9.30
N GLU A 332 -3.53 10.69 9.85
CA GLU A 332 -4.15 10.28 11.12
C GLU A 332 -4.91 8.95 11.03
N LEU A 333 -5.22 8.52 9.81
CA LEU A 333 -5.99 7.32 9.52
C LEU A 333 -5.08 6.10 9.38
N MET A 334 -5.48 4.99 10.01
CA MET A 334 -4.86 3.68 9.81
C MET A 334 -5.75 2.80 8.91
N PRO A 335 -5.30 2.41 7.70
CA PRO A 335 -6.06 1.47 6.89
C PRO A 335 -5.99 0.06 7.47
N PHE A 336 -7.13 -0.64 7.50
CA PHE A 336 -7.21 -2.04 7.90
C PHE A 336 -8.05 -2.85 6.91
N PRO A 337 -7.59 -4.05 6.52
CA PRO A 337 -8.36 -4.91 5.63
C PRO A 337 -9.64 -5.39 6.31
N PRO A 338 -10.78 -5.48 5.60
CA PRO A 338 -12.04 -5.98 6.17
C PRO A 338 -12.00 -7.50 6.30
N LEU A 339 -11.55 -8.02 7.44
CA LEU A 339 -11.25 -9.45 7.65
C LEU A 339 -12.37 -10.24 8.35
N ARG A 340 -12.57 -11.48 7.89
CA ARG A 340 -13.32 -12.54 8.60
C ARG A 340 -12.78 -13.93 8.26
N ASN A 341 -12.77 -14.83 9.24
CA ASN A 341 -12.13 -16.13 9.16
C ASN A 341 -13.06 -17.30 8.77
N TYR A 342 -14.28 -17.02 8.34
CA TYR A 342 -15.22 -18.02 7.80
C TYR A 342 -15.65 -17.67 6.38
N SER A 343 -16.21 -18.65 5.69
CA SER A 343 -16.48 -18.60 4.26
C SER A 343 -17.88 -18.10 3.94
N ASP A 344 -18.05 -17.58 2.73
CA ASP A 344 -19.38 -17.30 2.19
C ASP A 344 -20.08 -18.57 1.75
N PRO A 345 -21.40 -18.65 1.91
CA PRO A 345 -22.17 -19.75 1.35
C PRO A 345 -22.18 -19.72 -0.18
N ALA A 346 -22.18 -20.91 -0.78
CA ALA A 346 -22.49 -21.10 -2.18
C ALA A 346 -23.93 -20.67 -2.44
N LYS A 347 -24.16 -20.01 -3.58
CA LYS A 347 -25.50 -19.65 -4.07
C LYS A 347 -25.64 -19.93 -5.55
N ASP A 348 -26.79 -20.46 -5.93
CA ASP A 348 -27.18 -20.70 -7.32
C ASP A 348 -28.51 -20.00 -7.58
N PRO A 349 -28.48 -18.67 -7.82
CA PRO A 349 -29.69 -17.87 -8.01
C PRO A 349 -30.58 -18.33 -9.18
N THR A 350 -30.02 -19.09 -10.13
CA THR A 350 -30.73 -19.52 -11.33
C THR A 350 -31.50 -20.82 -11.08
N ASN A 351 -30.84 -21.83 -10.50
CA ASN A 351 -31.43 -23.16 -10.35
C ASN A 351 -32.05 -23.40 -8.97
N TYR A 352 -31.55 -22.71 -7.93
CA TYR A 352 -31.99 -22.86 -6.54
C TYR A 352 -32.09 -21.48 -5.87
N PRO A 353 -33.04 -20.63 -6.31
CA PRO A 353 -33.17 -19.27 -5.79
C PRO A 353 -33.44 -19.27 -4.28
N GLY A 354 -32.79 -18.35 -3.56
CA GLY A 354 -32.89 -18.21 -2.11
C GLY A 354 -32.09 -19.23 -1.30
N VAL A 355 -31.57 -20.30 -1.93
CA VAL A 355 -30.79 -21.34 -1.23
C VAL A 355 -29.36 -20.89 -1.01
N ARG A 356 -28.84 -21.19 0.18
CA ARG A 356 -27.43 -21.02 0.56
C ARG A 356 -26.92 -22.34 1.13
N VAL A 357 -25.72 -22.75 0.70
CA VAL A 357 -25.08 -23.98 1.20
C VAL A 357 -23.62 -23.73 1.55
N VAL A 358 -23.17 -24.21 2.71
CA VAL A 358 -21.80 -24.06 3.18
C VAL A 358 -21.38 -25.24 4.04
N THR A 359 -20.10 -25.61 3.97
CA THR A 359 -19.51 -26.61 4.85
C THR A 359 -18.41 -25.97 5.68
N HIS A 360 -18.44 -26.16 7.00
CA HIS A 360 -17.39 -25.72 7.91
C HIS A 360 -16.85 -26.87 8.73
N SER A 361 -15.56 -26.86 9.04
CA SER A 361 -15.01 -27.74 10.08
C SER A 361 -15.40 -27.27 11.48
N GLU A 362 -15.47 -28.19 12.43
CA GLU A 362 -15.78 -27.85 13.83
C GLU A 362 -14.69 -27.01 14.52
N LYS A 363 -13.43 -27.15 14.07
CA LYS A 363 -12.28 -26.34 14.52
C LYS A 363 -11.57 -25.73 13.32
N LEU A 364 -10.86 -24.63 13.53
CA LEU A 364 -10.00 -24.04 12.52
C LEU A 364 -8.65 -24.79 12.44
N LYS A 365 -8.11 -25.22 13.59
CA LYS A 365 -6.89 -26.04 13.71
C LYS A 365 -7.18 -27.42 14.31
N TYR A 366 -6.59 -28.45 13.71
CA TYR A 366 -6.59 -29.83 14.19
C TYR A 366 -5.17 -30.33 14.40
N ASN A 367 -4.99 -31.24 15.36
CA ASN A 367 -3.72 -31.94 15.55
C ASN A 367 -3.52 -33.02 14.48
N VAL A 368 -2.27 -33.42 14.26
CA VAL A 368 -1.96 -34.53 13.36
C VAL A 368 -2.60 -35.82 13.87
N GLY A 369 -3.29 -36.55 12.99
CA GLY A 369 -4.00 -37.78 13.33
C GLY A 369 -5.36 -37.57 14.01
N GLU A 370 -5.77 -36.32 14.27
CA GLU A 370 -7.10 -36.02 14.82
C GLU A 370 -8.17 -36.12 13.72
N ASP A 371 -9.31 -36.75 14.03
CA ASP A 371 -10.46 -36.82 13.11
C ASP A 371 -11.00 -35.41 12.81
N VAL A 372 -11.17 -35.11 11.53
CA VAL A 372 -11.72 -33.82 11.08
C VAL A 372 -13.22 -33.97 10.88
N LYS A 373 -14.00 -33.19 11.64
CA LYS A 373 -15.47 -33.16 11.53
C LYS A 373 -15.92 -31.96 10.73
N LEU A 374 -16.66 -32.21 9.66
CA LEU A 374 -17.27 -31.20 8.80
C LEU A 374 -18.78 -31.15 9.04
N ARG A 375 -19.32 -29.94 9.14
CA ARG A 375 -20.74 -29.65 9.29
C ARG A 375 -21.24 -28.95 8.04
N VAL A 376 -22.25 -29.54 7.40
CA VAL A 376 -22.86 -29.02 6.17
C VAL A 376 -24.18 -28.36 6.49
N TYR A 377 -24.34 -27.12 6.06
CA TYR A 377 -25.51 -26.30 6.29
C TYR A 377 -26.19 -26.01 4.96
N ALA A 378 -27.52 -26.15 4.92
CA ALA A 378 -28.36 -25.68 3.83
C ALA A 378 -29.51 -24.89 4.44
N TYR A 379 -29.74 -23.67 3.94
CA TYR A 379 -30.76 -22.78 4.48
C TYR A 379 -31.35 -21.87 3.39
N LEU A 380 -32.56 -21.39 3.65
CA LEU A 380 -33.23 -20.40 2.80
C LEU A 380 -33.04 -18.98 3.32
N MET A 381 -32.91 -18.04 2.39
CA MET A 381 -33.05 -16.62 2.64
C MET A 381 -34.49 -16.29 3.11
N PRO A 382 -34.68 -15.31 4.04
CA PRO A 382 -35.99 -15.07 4.67
C PRO A 382 -37.07 -14.61 3.68
N GLU A 383 -36.65 -14.09 2.52
CA GLU A 383 -37.54 -13.63 1.46
C GLU A 383 -38.10 -14.79 0.61
N TYR A 384 -37.67 -16.03 0.86
CA TYR A 384 -38.04 -17.23 0.09
C TYR A 384 -38.74 -18.27 0.96
N SER A 385 -39.75 -18.92 0.39
CA SER A 385 -40.50 -20.00 1.03
C SER A 385 -40.20 -21.39 0.45
N SER A 386 -39.41 -21.48 -0.62
CA SER A 386 -39.06 -22.74 -1.32
C SER A 386 -37.73 -22.55 -2.05
N PRO A 387 -37.03 -23.64 -2.45
CA PRO A 387 -37.37 -25.05 -2.25
C PRO A 387 -37.07 -25.55 -0.83
N ASP A 388 -37.87 -26.49 -0.33
CA ASP A 388 -37.68 -27.10 1.01
C ASP A 388 -36.53 -28.11 1.06
N ILE A 389 -36.07 -28.59 -0.10
CA ILE A 389 -35.05 -29.62 -0.25
C ILE A 389 -34.08 -29.21 -1.37
N VAL A 390 -32.78 -29.42 -1.14
CA VAL A 390 -31.75 -29.40 -2.18
C VAL A 390 -31.45 -30.85 -2.58
N ASN A 391 -31.69 -31.18 -3.86
CA ASN A 391 -31.54 -32.55 -4.35
C ASN A 391 -30.12 -33.08 -4.20
N TYR A 392 -29.13 -32.22 -4.52
CA TYR A 392 -27.72 -32.58 -4.51
C TYR A 392 -26.87 -31.45 -3.93
N ILE A 393 -25.98 -31.80 -3.02
CA ILE A 393 -24.91 -30.93 -2.54
C ILE A 393 -23.59 -31.66 -2.76
N THR A 394 -22.68 -31.04 -3.49
CA THR A 394 -21.33 -31.57 -3.67
C THR A 394 -20.39 -30.94 -2.65
N VAL A 395 -19.79 -31.76 -1.78
CA VAL A 395 -18.66 -31.39 -0.92
C VAL A 395 -17.40 -31.99 -1.51
N LEU A 396 -16.44 -31.14 -1.89
CA LEU A 396 -15.16 -31.55 -2.46
C LEU A 396 -14.04 -31.31 -1.45
N VAL A 397 -13.35 -32.37 -1.07
CA VAL A 397 -12.08 -32.29 -0.34
C VAL A 397 -10.97 -32.15 -1.40
N ARG A 398 -10.63 -30.90 -1.73
CA ARG A 398 -9.76 -30.59 -2.87
C ARG A 398 -8.32 -31.04 -2.59
N GLY A 399 -7.69 -31.65 -3.59
CA GLY A 399 -6.29 -32.05 -3.55
C GLY A 399 -5.98 -33.20 -2.58
N VAL A 400 -7.00 -33.88 -2.04
CA VAL A 400 -6.85 -35.02 -1.13
C VAL A 400 -7.59 -36.22 -1.69
N ASN A 401 -6.85 -37.32 -1.86
CA ASN A 401 -7.41 -38.61 -2.21
C ASN A 401 -7.77 -39.32 -0.91
N LEU A 402 -9.05 -39.61 -0.68
CA LEU A 402 -9.52 -40.33 0.51
C LEU A 402 -9.74 -41.83 0.22
N ASP A 403 -9.41 -42.27 -1.00
CA ASP A 403 -9.30 -43.67 -1.37
C ASP A 403 -7.87 -44.15 -1.07
N GLY A 404 -7.65 -44.63 0.15
CA GLY A 404 -6.32 -44.96 0.66
C GLY A 404 -5.59 -46.05 -0.11
N ASN A 405 -6.34 -46.96 -0.75
CA ASN A 405 -5.81 -48.10 -1.48
C ASN A 405 -6.01 -48.00 -3.00
N ASN A 406 -6.67 -46.93 -3.49
CA ASN A 406 -7.12 -46.77 -4.87
C ASN A 406 -7.97 -47.94 -5.37
N ASP A 407 -8.76 -48.56 -4.48
CA ASP A 407 -9.63 -49.70 -4.79
C ASP A 407 -11.08 -49.28 -5.07
N GLY A 408 -11.35 -47.97 -5.05
CA GLY A 408 -12.67 -47.38 -5.24
C GLY A 408 -13.47 -47.23 -3.94
N ILE A 409 -12.92 -47.68 -2.79
CA ILE A 409 -13.55 -47.54 -1.47
C ILE A 409 -12.95 -46.32 -0.76
N ILE A 410 -13.80 -45.38 -0.39
CA ILE A 410 -13.37 -44.14 0.27
C ILE A 410 -13.17 -44.38 1.78
N GLU A 411 -12.08 -45.08 2.15
CA GLU A 411 -11.73 -45.40 3.54
C GLU A 411 -11.41 -44.17 4.41
N GLY A 412 -11.08 -43.03 3.79
CA GLY A 412 -10.84 -41.77 4.50
C GLY A 412 -12.10 -41.10 5.07
N ILE A 413 -13.30 -41.60 4.76
CA ILE A 413 -14.55 -41.19 5.40
C ILE A 413 -14.91 -42.21 6.46
N LYS A 414 -14.75 -41.83 7.74
CA LYS A 414 -15.02 -42.70 8.89
C LYS A 414 -16.51 -43.03 9.03
N HIS A 415 -17.35 -42.00 8.90
CA HIS A 415 -18.80 -42.12 8.78
C HIS A 415 -19.43 -40.76 8.44
N ILE A 416 -20.68 -40.80 7.97
CA ILE A 416 -21.51 -39.62 7.71
C ILE A 416 -22.81 -39.78 8.50
N GLU A 417 -23.23 -38.72 9.18
CA GLU A 417 -24.51 -38.63 9.88
C GLU A 417 -25.35 -37.53 9.24
N PHE A 418 -26.67 -37.70 9.23
CA PHE A 418 -27.62 -36.67 8.84
C PHE A 418 -28.70 -36.47 9.89
N ILE A 419 -29.20 -35.25 9.97
CA ILE A 419 -30.23 -34.86 10.93
C ILE A 419 -31.55 -34.66 10.18
N GLN A 420 -32.49 -35.57 10.45
CA GLN A 420 -33.83 -35.57 9.86
C GLN A 420 -34.89 -35.27 10.92
N GLY A 421 -35.96 -34.59 10.52
CA GLY A 421 -37.06 -34.14 11.37
C GLY A 421 -37.73 -32.91 10.78
N ASP A 422 -38.90 -32.56 11.28
CA ASP A 422 -39.69 -31.43 10.81
C ASP A 422 -40.64 -30.92 11.91
N ALA A 423 -41.67 -30.15 11.56
CA ALA A 423 -42.64 -29.60 12.51
C ALA A 423 -43.56 -30.67 13.17
N THR A 424 -43.66 -31.85 12.54
CA THR A 424 -44.52 -32.98 12.91
C THR A 424 -43.74 -34.22 13.34
N THR A 425 -42.47 -34.31 12.95
CA THR A 425 -41.56 -35.42 13.23
C THR A 425 -40.41 -34.94 14.11
N GLN A 426 -40.21 -35.58 15.26
CA GLN A 426 -39.08 -35.30 16.13
C GLN A 426 -37.75 -35.42 15.37
N TYR A 427 -36.82 -34.49 15.63
CA TYR A 427 -35.49 -34.57 15.04
C TYR A 427 -34.67 -35.71 15.63
N THR A 428 -34.06 -36.48 14.73
CA THR A 428 -33.17 -37.60 15.06
C THR A 428 -31.90 -37.53 14.23
N ARG A 429 -30.80 -38.03 14.80
CA ARG A 429 -29.54 -38.22 14.10
C ARG A 429 -29.48 -39.64 13.56
N VAL A 430 -29.17 -39.78 12.27
CA VAL A 430 -29.14 -41.08 11.59
C VAL A 430 -27.82 -41.22 10.85
N THR A 431 -27.18 -42.39 10.97
CA THR A 431 -26.00 -42.73 10.18
C THR A 431 -26.39 -42.97 8.73
N ALA A 432 -25.75 -42.27 7.79
CA ALA A 432 -25.94 -42.47 6.37
C ALA A 432 -25.21 -43.76 5.94
N GLY A 433 -25.95 -44.81 5.59
CA GLY A 433 -25.38 -46.12 5.22
C GLY A 433 -25.78 -46.66 3.84
N SER A 434 -26.46 -45.85 3.01
CA SER A 434 -26.97 -46.28 1.70
C SER A 434 -26.63 -45.24 0.62
N PRO A 435 -26.36 -45.67 -0.64
CA PRO A 435 -26.21 -44.78 -1.80
C PRO A 435 -27.41 -43.83 -2.04
N SER A 436 -28.56 -44.11 -1.43
CA SER A 436 -29.72 -43.21 -1.43
C SER A 436 -29.50 -41.92 -0.63
N HIS A 437 -28.56 -41.92 0.32
CA HIS A 437 -28.25 -40.76 1.17
C HIS A 437 -27.04 -39.97 0.66
N TYR A 438 -25.97 -40.67 0.27
CA TYR A 438 -24.78 -40.03 -0.26
C TYR A 438 -24.01 -40.95 -1.22
N GLU A 439 -23.14 -40.36 -2.03
CA GLU A 439 -22.12 -41.05 -2.82
C GLU A 439 -20.77 -40.39 -2.58
N ALA A 440 -19.69 -41.16 -2.56
CA ALA A 440 -18.33 -40.62 -2.49
C ALA A 440 -17.45 -41.26 -3.56
N ARG A 441 -16.64 -40.45 -4.25
CA ARG A 441 -15.69 -40.91 -5.27
C ARG A 441 -14.54 -39.94 -5.44
N VAL A 442 -13.40 -40.45 -5.91
CA VAL A 442 -12.30 -39.62 -6.38
C VAL A 442 -12.67 -38.96 -7.71
N LEU A 443 -12.35 -37.67 -7.86
CA LEU A 443 -12.57 -36.92 -9.09
C LEU A 443 -11.28 -36.65 -9.85
N TYR A 444 -11.38 -36.85 -11.16
CA TYR A 444 -10.39 -36.46 -12.17
C TYR A 444 -11.07 -35.58 -13.22
N ASP A 445 -10.31 -34.70 -13.87
CA ASP A 445 -10.78 -34.00 -15.08
C ASP A 445 -10.71 -34.93 -16.32
N ASP A 446 -11.20 -34.45 -17.46
CA ASP A 446 -11.15 -35.20 -18.74
C ASP A 446 -9.73 -35.54 -19.21
N ASN A 447 -8.72 -34.83 -18.72
CA ASN A 447 -7.31 -35.10 -19.02
C ASN A 447 -6.69 -36.11 -18.04
N GLY A 448 -7.47 -36.64 -17.10
CA GLY A 448 -7.00 -37.54 -16.05
C GLY A 448 -6.25 -36.84 -14.91
N ASN A 449 -6.29 -35.51 -14.82
CA ASN A 449 -5.68 -34.80 -13.71
C ASN A 449 -6.53 -34.96 -12.45
N PHE A 450 -5.87 -35.35 -11.36
CA PHE A 450 -6.49 -35.49 -10.06
C PHE A 450 -6.99 -34.15 -9.50
N ILE A 451 -8.24 -34.11 -9.04
CA ILE A 451 -8.87 -32.89 -8.48
C ILE A 451 -9.01 -32.99 -6.95
N GLY A 452 -9.50 -34.13 -6.45
CA GLY A 452 -9.83 -34.33 -5.04
C GLY A 452 -10.90 -35.40 -4.83
N THR A 453 -11.39 -35.53 -3.59
CA THR A 453 -12.46 -36.48 -3.26
C THR A 453 -13.81 -35.76 -3.17
N LYS A 454 -14.78 -36.21 -3.95
CA LYS A 454 -16.17 -35.75 -3.92
C LYS A 454 -17.00 -36.56 -2.93
N ILE A 455 -17.84 -35.86 -2.19
CA ILE A 455 -18.92 -36.40 -1.37
C ILE A 455 -20.21 -35.71 -1.83
N LEU A 456 -21.09 -36.46 -2.48
CA LEU A 456 -22.39 -36.01 -2.98
C LEU A 456 -23.47 -36.35 -1.96
N LEU A 457 -24.06 -35.34 -1.32
CA LEU A 457 -25.13 -35.50 -0.34
C LEU A 457 -26.48 -35.31 -1.04
N LYS A 458 -27.46 -36.16 -0.73
CA LYS A 458 -28.76 -36.18 -1.42
C LYS A 458 -29.89 -35.70 -0.52
N ASN A 459 -30.86 -35.00 -1.10
CA ASN A 459 -32.13 -34.60 -0.47
C ASN A 459 -31.96 -33.85 0.86
N THR A 460 -31.18 -32.78 0.87
CA THR A 460 -30.88 -32.01 2.08
C THR A 460 -31.98 -30.97 2.37
N PRO A 461 -32.64 -30.99 3.55
CA PRO A 461 -33.65 -29.99 3.90
C PRO A 461 -33.05 -28.59 4.09
N THR A 462 -33.76 -27.58 3.59
CA THR A 462 -33.37 -26.16 3.72
C THR A 462 -34.02 -25.46 4.92
N LYS A 463 -34.93 -26.15 5.63
CA LYS A 463 -35.67 -25.59 6.77
C LYS A 463 -35.62 -26.46 8.02
N CYS A 464 -35.43 -25.88 9.20
CA CYS A 464 -35.38 -26.53 10.53
C CYS A 464 -36.59 -26.15 11.40
N PRO A 465 -37.84 -26.36 10.97
CA PRO A 465 -39.01 -25.98 11.76
C PRO A 465 -38.99 -26.64 13.14
N TYR A 466 -39.51 -25.93 14.14
CA TYR A 466 -39.60 -26.41 15.52
C TYR A 466 -40.67 -27.48 15.67
N HIS A 467 -40.30 -28.61 16.29
CA HIS A 467 -41.23 -29.65 16.70
C HIS A 467 -41.65 -29.43 18.16
N SER A 468 -42.88 -28.98 18.37
CA SER A 468 -43.35 -28.50 19.68
C SER A 468 -43.40 -29.60 20.75
N SER A 469 -43.75 -30.84 20.39
CA SER A 469 -43.95 -31.92 21.36
C SER A 469 -42.65 -32.41 22.01
N SER A 470 -41.59 -32.62 21.22
CA SER A 470 -40.26 -33.02 21.75
C SER A 470 -39.33 -31.83 22.01
N ARG A 471 -39.76 -30.61 21.64
CA ARG A 471 -38.97 -29.39 21.72
C ARG A 471 -37.64 -29.51 20.96
N THR A 472 -37.66 -30.17 19.81
CA THR A 472 -36.51 -30.33 18.90
C THR A 472 -36.69 -29.43 17.67
N GLY A 473 -35.65 -29.22 16.84
CA GLY A 473 -35.68 -28.21 15.76
C GLY A 473 -35.46 -26.80 16.29
N LEU A 474 -35.56 -25.78 15.42
CA LEU A 474 -35.24 -24.39 15.76
C LEU A 474 -36.50 -23.52 15.90
N SER A 475 -36.70 -22.96 17.09
CA SER A 475 -37.78 -22.01 17.36
C SER A 475 -37.54 -20.66 16.66
N SER A 476 -38.63 -19.96 16.30
CA SER A 476 -38.56 -18.68 15.60
C SER A 476 -37.86 -17.58 16.39
N SER A 477 -37.89 -17.65 17.73
CA SER A 477 -37.24 -16.70 18.63
C SER A 477 -35.71 -16.74 18.56
N TYR A 478 -35.12 -17.84 18.07
CA TYR A 478 -33.67 -18.04 18.00
C TYR A 478 -33.09 -17.86 16.60
N LYS A 479 -33.93 -17.60 15.59
CA LYS A 479 -33.47 -17.30 14.23
C LYS A 479 -32.67 -15.99 14.22
N LEU A 480 -31.46 -16.04 13.68
CA LEU A 480 -30.62 -14.87 13.56
C LEU A 480 -30.93 -14.16 12.24
N TYR A 481 -31.41 -12.91 12.30
CA TYR A 481 -31.82 -12.14 11.11
C TYR A 481 -32.90 -12.81 10.25
N GLY A 482 -33.77 -13.61 10.89
CA GLY A 482 -34.79 -14.41 10.21
C GLY A 482 -34.25 -15.69 9.55
N LEU A 483 -32.95 -15.95 9.65
CA LEU A 483 -32.30 -17.11 9.05
C LEU A 483 -32.37 -18.34 9.96
N GLU A 484 -32.56 -19.48 9.32
CA GLU A 484 -32.41 -20.81 9.90
C GLU A 484 -30.96 -21.32 9.77
N TYR A 485 -30.02 -20.40 10.03
CA TYR A 485 -28.58 -20.63 9.94
C TYR A 485 -27.89 -20.18 11.22
N ILE A 486 -27.48 -21.17 12.01
CA ILE A 486 -26.67 -21.02 13.22
C ILE A 486 -25.50 -22.01 13.08
N PRO A 487 -24.31 -21.52 12.69
CA PRO A 487 -23.15 -22.37 12.47
C PRO A 487 -22.24 -22.51 13.69
N CYS A 488 -22.33 -21.59 14.66
CA CYS A 488 -21.48 -21.65 15.84
C CYS A 488 -21.78 -22.87 16.73
N PRO A 489 -20.81 -23.31 17.55
CA PRO A 489 -21.07 -24.24 18.62
C PRO A 489 -22.01 -23.61 19.65
N VAL A 490 -23.11 -24.29 19.96
CA VAL A 490 -24.09 -23.86 20.96
C VAL A 490 -24.24 -24.96 22.00
N GLY A 491 -24.14 -24.58 23.26
CA GLY A 491 -24.16 -25.48 24.40
C GLY A 491 -24.98 -24.90 25.55
N THR A 492 -24.76 -25.39 26.76
CA THR A 492 -25.36 -24.81 27.96
C THR A 492 -24.43 -23.79 28.61
N SER A 493 -24.88 -23.13 29.67
CA SER A 493 -24.01 -22.31 30.51
C SER A 493 -22.91 -23.11 31.21
N SER A 494 -23.14 -24.40 31.49
CA SER A 494 -22.18 -25.30 32.13
C SER A 494 -21.23 -25.97 31.15
N ASP A 495 -21.65 -26.17 29.91
CA ASP A 495 -20.84 -26.72 28.82
C ASP A 495 -21.16 -26.01 27.51
N TYR A 496 -20.45 -24.91 27.27
CA TYR A 496 -20.56 -24.10 26.06
C TYR A 496 -19.76 -24.67 24.87
N SER A 497 -19.04 -25.77 25.08
CA SER A 497 -18.24 -26.47 24.08
C SER A 497 -19.02 -27.57 23.38
N ALA A 498 -20.16 -27.96 23.94
CA ALA A 498 -21.10 -28.87 23.31
C ALA A 498 -21.60 -28.36 21.95
N TRP A 499 -21.91 -29.31 21.07
CA TRP A 499 -22.57 -29.08 19.79
C TRP A 499 -24.04 -29.49 19.86
N GLN A 500 -24.85 -28.73 20.61
CA GLN A 500 -26.30 -28.95 20.66
C GLN A 500 -26.89 -28.69 19.27
N ASP A 501 -27.30 -29.75 18.60
CA ASP A 501 -27.91 -29.69 17.28
C ASP A 501 -29.45 -29.73 17.37
N LEU A 502 -30.11 -29.82 16.23
CA LEU A 502 -31.57 -29.85 16.12
C LEU A 502 -32.23 -31.00 16.87
N THR A 503 -31.53 -32.08 17.20
CA THR A 503 -32.05 -33.23 17.96
C THR A 503 -32.12 -32.96 19.47
N THR A 504 -31.44 -31.90 19.93
CA THR A 504 -31.42 -31.53 21.35
C THR A 504 -32.80 -31.04 21.78
N SER A 505 -33.34 -31.62 22.86
CA SER A 505 -34.60 -31.16 23.44
C SER A 505 -34.40 -29.87 24.24
N GLY A 506 -35.34 -28.95 24.09
CA GLY A 506 -35.34 -27.66 24.76
C GLY A 506 -35.61 -26.51 23.80
N ASP A 507 -36.10 -25.40 24.34
CA ASP A 507 -36.25 -24.17 23.56
C ASP A 507 -35.01 -23.31 23.78
N SER A 508 -34.03 -23.49 22.89
CA SER A 508 -32.72 -22.83 22.94
C SER A 508 -32.15 -22.70 21.52
N PRO A 509 -31.10 -21.86 21.30
CA PRO A 509 -30.34 -21.89 20.06
C PRO A 509 -29.78 -23.29 19.80
N LYS A 510 -29.80 -23.73 18.54
CA LYS A 510 -29.29 -25.03 18.10
C LYS A 510 -28.46 -24.88 16.85
N ASN A 511 -27.37 -25.64 16.77
CA ASN A 511 -26.59 -25.74 15.55
C ASN A 511 -27.45 -26.36 14.46
N THR A 512 -27.47 -25.71 13.30
CA THR A 512 -28.42 -26.01 12.21
C THR A 512 -27.84 -26.91 11.12
N ALA A 513 -26.67 -27.53 11.35
CA ALA A 513 -26.07 -28.45 10.39
C ALA A 513 -27.02 -29.60 10.06
N ARG A 514 -27.07 -29.97 8.78
CA ARG A 514 -27.86 -31.10 8.28
C ARG A 514 -27.07 -32.37 8.19
N TRP A 515 -25.79 -32.24 7.89
CA TRP A 515 -24.87 -33.36 7.77
C TRP A 515 -23.65 -33.13 8.63
N ILE A 516 -23.14 -34.21 9.18
CA ILE A 516 -21.87 -34.27 9.90
C ILE A 516 -21.04 -35.34 9.20
N ILE A 517 -19.93 -34.95 8.60
CA ILE A 517 -19.00 -35.84 7.92
C ILE A 517 -17.75 -35.95 8.81
N THR A 518 -17.39 -37.17 9.21
CA THR A 518 -16.16 -37.43 9.95
C THR A 518 -15.12 -38.01 9.01
N LEU A 519 -14.06 -37.24 8.75
CA LEU A 519 -12.89 -37.70 8.02
C LEU A 519 -11.91 -38.37 8.99
N ASP A 520 -11.38 -39.53 8.61
CA ASP A 520 -10.46 -40.28 9.47
C ASP A 520 -9.07 -39.61 9.53
N GLY A 521 -8.65 -39.23 10.74
CA GLY A 521 -7.38 -38.55 10.95
C GLY A 521 -6.16 -39.41 10.63
N GLY A 522 -6.26 -40.73 10.80
CA GLY A 522 -5.21 -41.68 10.47
C GLY A 522 -4.98 -41.78 8.97
N THR A 523 -6.06 -41.94 8.21
CA THR A 523 -6.05 -41.98 6.74
C THR A 523 -5.60 -40.64 6.14
N LEU A 524 -6.05 -39.51 6.69
CA LEU A 524 -5.57 -38.19 6.27
C LEU A 524 -4.05 -38.05 6.45
N ASN A 525 -3.50 -38.57 7.55
CA ASN A 525 -2.06 -38.51 7.82
C ASN A 525 -1.24 -39.46 6.90
N SER A 526 -1.79 -40.59 6.48
CA SER A 526 -1.09 -41.55 5.60
C SER A 526 -1.08 -41.14 4.13
N ILE A 527 -2.21 -40.61 3.62
CA ILE A 527 -2.36 -40.26 2.20
C ILE A 527 -1.88 -38.84 1.90
N SER A 528 -1.91 -37.97 2.90
CA SER A 528 -1.43 -36.60 2.79
C SER A 528 -0.63 -36.24 4.03
N PRO A 529 0.69 -36.57 4.07
CA PRO A 529 1.52 -36.32 5.24
C PRO A 529 1.30 -34.92 5.80
N SER A 530 1.17 -34.87 7.12
CA SER A 530 0.91 -33.69 7.94
C SER A 530 1.76 -32.47 7.52
N ASN A 531 1.22 -31.26 7.69
CA ASN A 531 1.61 -29.96 7.07
C ASN A 531 0.75 -29.50 5.87
N LYS A 532 -0.56 -29.74 5.87
CA LYS A 532 -1.44 -29.18 4.82
C LYS A 532 -2.62 -28.40 5.35
N VAL A 533 -3.02 -27.41 4.55
CA VAL A 533 -4.30 -26.74 4.65
C VAL A 533 -5.32 -27.57 3.88
N LEU A 534 -6.26 -28.18 4.60
CA LEU A 534 -7.39 -28.88 3.99
C LEU A 534 -8.34 -27.84 3.39
N THR A 535 -8.60 -27.97 2.08
CA THR A 535 -9.52 -27.08 1.35
C THR A 535 -10.82 -27.82 1.08
N ILE A 536 -11.92 -27.34 1.68
CA ILE A 536 -13.26 -27.89 1.50
C ILE A 536 -14.03 -26.94 0.59
N GLU A 537 -14.47 -27.44 -0.55
CA GLU A 537 -15.38 -26.70 -1.43
C GLU A 537 -16.78 -27.27 -1.36
N THR A 538 -17.78 -26.38 -1.38
CA THR A 538 -19.19 -26.79 -1.36
C THR A 538 -19.93 -26.15 -2.53
N TYR A 539 -20.72 -26.97 -3.23
CA TYR A 539 -21.50 -26.58 -4.39
C TYR A 539 -22.95 -27.04 -4.23
N ILE A 540 -23.88 -26.22 -4.71
CA ILE A 540 -25.26 -26.62 -4.95
C ILE A 540 -25.30 -27.39 -6.29
N GLY A 541 -25.92 -28.55 -6.28
CA GLY A 541 -25.99 -29.45 -7.43
C GLY A 541 -24.91 -30.53 -7.45
N ASP A 542 -25.06 -31.45 -8.39
CA ASP A 542 -24.08 -32.49 -8.66
C ASP A 542 -22.96 -31.95 -9.56
N ARG A 543 -21.71 -32.06 -9.11
CA ARG A 543 -20.53 -31.57 -9.84
C ARG A 543 -19.59 -32.71 -10.21
N ASP A 544 -19.30 -32.84 -11.49
CA ASP A 544 -18.27 -33.71 -12.03
C ASP A 544 -16.97 -32.96 -12.29
N GLY A 545 -15.89 -33.69 -12.58
CA GLY A 545 -14.52 -33.14 -12.67
C GLY A 545 -14.41 -31.87 -13.53
N ASN A 546 -14.98 -31.87 -14.74
CA ASN A 546 -14.92 -30.72 -15.64
C ASN A 546 -15.82 -29.54 -15.25
N SER A 547 -16.78 -29.78 -14.36
CA SER A 547 -17.68 -28.75 -13.84
C SER A 547 -17.12 -28.04 -12.60
N ILE A 548 -16.00 -28.54 -12.07
CA ILE A 548 -15.29 -27.94 -10.94
C ILE A 548 -14.38 -26.83 -11.47
N PRO A 549 -14.64 -25.55 -11.13
CA PRO A 549 -13.79 -24.45 -11.54
C PRO A 549 -12.37 -24.57 -10.96
N ALA A 550 -11.40 -24.03 -11.69
CA ALA A 550 -10.03 -23.90 -11.20
C ALA A 550 -10.00 -23.07 -9.89
N PRO A 551 -8.97 -23.24 -9.03
CA PRO A 551 -8.90 -22.54 -7.76
C PRO A 551 -9.07 -21.02 -7.85
N VAL A 552 -8.42 -20.38 -8.83
CA VAL A 552 -8.46 -18.92 -9.06
C VAL A 552 -9.72 -18.44 -9.82
N GLN A 553 -10.45 -19.35 -10.47
CA GLN A 553 -11.67 -18.98 -11.22
C GLN A 553 -12.83 -18.78 -10.25
N TYR A 554 -13.55 -17.67 -10.33
CA TYR A 554 -14.67 -17.36 -9.47
C TYR A 554 -16.01 -17.88 -10.00
N THR A 555 -16.86 -18.33 -9.08
CA THR A 555 -18.29 -18.61 -9.31
C THR A 555 -19.06 -18.40 -8.02
N THR A 556 -20.30 -17.94 -8.12
CA THR A 556 -21.18 -17.71 -6.95
C THR A 556 -21.66 -19.02 -6.34
N ASN A 557 -21.79 -20.07 -7.16
CA ASN A 557 -22.14 -21.41 -6.69
C ASN A 557 -20.87 -22.14 -6.25
N ARG A 558 -20.11 -21.56 -5.32
CA ARG A 558 -18.97 -22.18 -4.65
C ARG A 558 -18.70 -21.51 -3.31
N SER A 559 -18.71 -22.30 -2.25
CA SER A 559 -18.13 -21.94 -0.96
C SER A 559 -16.76 -22.61 -0.83
N ARG A 560 -15.78 -21.94 -0.24
CA ARG A 560 -14.46 -22.53 0.04
C ARG A 560 -14.04 -22.26 1.48
N THR A 561 -13.87 -23.32 2.27
CA THR A 561 -13.44 -23.30 3.67
C THR A 561 -12.09 -23.99 3.84
N PHE A 562 -11.35 -23.57 4.86
CA PHE A 562 -10.00 -24.01 5.14
C PHE A 562 -9.87 -24.51 6.57
N THR A 563 -9.08 -25.57 6.74
CA THR A 563 -8.75 -26.17 8.03
C THR A 563 -7.26 -26.51 8.05
N TRP A 564 -6.56 -26.19 9.14
CA TRP A 564 -5.12 -26.40 9.26
C TRP A 564 -4.84 -27.64 10.10
N ILE A 565 -4.10 -28.60 9.54
CA ILE A 565 -3.76 -29.87 10.23
C ILE A 565 -2.26 -29.88 10.52
N GLY A 566 -1.90 -29.82 11.81
CA GLY A 566 -0.50 -29.78 12.25
C GLY A 566 0.26 -28.50 11.90
N LEU A 567 -0.40 -27.52 11.26
CA LEU A 567 0.19 -26.24 10.88
C LEU A 567 -0.16 -25.14 11.90
N GLU A 568 0.73 -24.15 11.99
CA GLU A 568 0.36 -22.88 12.60
C GLU A 568 -0.64 -22.13 11.71
N LEU A 569 -1.64 -21.54 12.37
CA LEU A 569 -2.65 -20.74 11.69
C LEU A 569 -2.06 -19.38 11.29
N PRO A 570 -2.35 -18.88 10.07
CA PRO A 570 -2.08 -17.49 9.73
C PRO A 570 -2.72 -16.55 10.77
N ILE A 571 -1.99 -15.52 11.20
CA ILE A 571 -2.44 -14.64 12.29
C ILE A 571 -3.73 -13.90 11.92
N THR A 572 -3.91 -13.57 10.64
CA THR A 572 -5.11 -12.94 10.09
C THR A 572 -6.30 -13.89 9.96
N GLU A 573 -6.10 -15.20 10.14
CA GLU A 573 -7.15 -16.24 10.15
C GLU A 573 -7.51 -16.69 11.58
N LYS A 574 -6.60 -16.52 12.55
CA LYS A 574 -6.82 -16.86 13.96
C LYS A 574 -8.02 -16.13 14.58
N PHE A 575 -8.38 -14.96 14.04
CA PHE A 575 -9.41 -14.09 14.60
C PHE A 575 -10.53 -13.76 13.61
N GLN A 576 -11.75 -13.60 14.12
CA GLN A 576 -12.84 -12.94 13.42
C GLN A 576 -12.81 -11.44 13.79
N PHE A 577 -12.37 -10.59 12.88
CA PHE A 577 -12.31 -9.15 13.13
C PHE A 577 -13.64 -8.45 12.87
N MET A 578 -14.39 -8.89 11.86
CA MET A 578 -15.67 -8.32 11.46
C MET A 578 -16.79 -9.36 11.45
N GLY A 579 -18.02 -8.88 11.60
CA GLY A 579 -19.24 -9.68 11.57
C GLY A 579 -19.69 -10.17 12.94
N ASP A 580 -20.86 -10.78 12.98
CA ASP A 580 -21.48 -11.25 14.22
C ASP A 580 -20.79 -12.52 14.74
N PRO A 581 -20.42 -12.59 16.04
CA PRO A 581 -19.73 -13.75 16.62
C PRO A 581 -20.55 -15.05 16.55
N ARG A 582 -21.89 -14.97 16.50
CA ARG A 582 -22.78 -16.14 16.44
C ARG A 582 -22.73 -16.87 15.10
N TYR A 583 -22.12 -16.26 14.08
CA TYR A 583 -21.84 -16.90 12.80
C TYR A 583 -20.42 -17.47 12.69
N CYS A 584 -19.57 -17.33 13.72
CA CYS A 584 -18.25 -17.97 13.74
C CYS A 584 -18.41 -19.48 14.00
N PRO A 585 -18.07 -20.36 13.05
CA PRO A 585 -18.35 -21.79 13.16
C PRO A 585 -17.37 -22.55 14.06
N TYR A 586 -16.22 -21.96 14.42
CA TYR A 586 -15.10 -22.74 14.97
C TYR A 586 -15.07 -22.72 16.50
N LEU A 587 -15.01 -23.90 17.09
CA LEU A 587 -14.99 -24.11 18.54
C LEU A 587 -13.70 -23.60 19.19
N ASP A 588 -12.55 -23.82 18.56
CA ASP A 588 -11.24 -23.34 19.02
C ASP A 588 -11.15 -21.81 18.98
N VAL A 589 -11.72 -21.16 17.95
CA VAL A 589 -11.81 -19.69 17.90
C VAL A 589 -12.70 -19.18 19.04
N LYS A 590 -13.82 -19.85 19.33
CA LYS A 590 -14.69 -19.53 20.45
C LYS A 590 -13.99 -19.68 21.81
N ALA A 591 -13.35 -20.83 22.03
CA ALA A 591 -12.65 -21.14 23.28
C ALA A 591 -11.52 -20.14 23.59
N ASN A 592 -10.84 -19.64 22.55
CA ASN A 592 -9.74 -18.69 22.69
C ASN A 592 -10.17 -17.22 22.66
N SER A 593 -11.48 -16.92 22.73
CA SER A 593 -12.00 -15.54 22.60
C SER A 593 -11.51 -14.83 21.31
N GLY A 594 -11.39 -15.59 20.22
CA GLY A 594 -10.93 -15.12 18.93
C GLY A 594 -12.05 -14.64 17.99
N TYR A 595 -13.29 -14.59 18.47
CA TYR A 595 -14.43 -14.03 17.73
C TYR A 595 -14.50 -12.50 17.88
N ASN A 596 -15.32 -11.84 17.06
CA ASN A 596 -15.53 -10.40 17.18
C ASN A 596 -16.34 -10.07 18.44
N ARG A 597 -15.66 -9.49 19.44
CA ARG A 597 -16.24 -9.14 20.75
C ARG A 597 -17.06 -7.85 20.72
N TRP A 598 -17.05 -7.14 19.60
CA TRP A 598 -17.55 -5.77 19.51
C TRP A 598 -18.61 -5.66 18.42
N PHE A 599 -19.56 -6.60 18.41
CA PHE A 599 -20.67 -6.58 17.47
C PHE A 599 -22.03 -6.49 18.18
N THR A 600 -22.25 -7.32 19.21
CA THR A 600 -23.47 -7.25 20.00
C THR A 600 -23.26 -7.89 21.38
N ASN A 601 -23.94 -7.35 22.39
CA ASN A 601 -24.06 -7.99 23.70
C ASN A 601 -25.33 -8.84 23.84
N ASN A 602 -26.22 -8.85 22.85
CA ASN A 602 -27.46 -9.63 22.88
C ASN A 602 -27.19 -11.09 22.46
N LEU A 603 -26.60 -11.85 23.39
CA LEU A 603 -26.15 -13.22 23.19
C LEU A 603 -26.93 -14.21 24.08
N SER A 604 -28.19 -13.90 24.41
CA SER A 604 -29.03 -14.78 25.23
C SER A 604 -29.16 -16.18 24.61
N GLY A 605 -28.84 -17.21 25.39
CA GLY A 605 -28.79 -18.61 24.94
C GLY A 605 -27.52 -19.00 24.15
N TYR A 606 -26.69 -18.04 23.73
CA TYR A 606 -25.42 -18.29 23.06
C TYR A 606 -24.26 -18.21 24.07
N TYR A 607 -24.09 -19.27 24.87
CA TYR A 607 -23.08 -19.32 25.94
C TYR A 607 -21.65 -19.43 25.38
N GLY A 608 -20.65 -19.05 26.19
CA GLY A 608 -19.22 -19.14 25.84
C GLY A 608 -18.66 -17.95 25.07
N PHE A 609 -19.51 -16.99 24.67
CA PHE A 609 -19.07 -15.69 24.16
C PHE A 609 -18.93 -14.69 25.31
N THR A 610 -17.70 -14.49 25.78
CA THR A 610 -17.36 -13.62 26.91
C THR A 610 -16.88 -12.22 26.49
N GLY A 611 -17.21 -11.23 27.33
CA GLY A 611 -16.87 -9.82 27.18
C GLY A 611 -17.30 -9.18 25.86
N CYS A 612 -18.44 -9.64 25.32
CA CYS A 612 -19.06 -9.03 24.16
C CYS A 612 -19.79 -7.74 24.53
N ASN A 613 -19.64 -6.71 23.70
CA ASN A 613 -20.29 -5.42 23.86
C ASN A 613 -21.04 -5.04 22.57
N ASN A 614 -21.95 -4.08 22.68
CA ASN A 614 -22.61 -3.46 21.52
C ASN A 614 -21.63 -2.53 20.82
N GLY A 615 -20.59 -3.09 20.23
CA GLY A 615 -19.56 -2.34 19.55
C GLY A 615 -18.44 -1.78 20.42
N TRP A 616 -17.33 -1.44 19.78
CA TRP A 616 -16.12 -0.92 20.40
C TRP A 616 -16.13 0.61 20.45
N GLY A 617 -15.68 1.18 21.57
CA GLY A 617 -15.67 2.63 21.81
C GLY A 617 -16.95 3.19 22.44
N MET A 618 -17.88 2.36 22.93
CA MET A 618 -19.02 2.83 23.71
C MET A 618 -18.58 3.42 25.05
N SER A 619 -18.78 4.72 25.26
CA SER A 619 -18.93 5.30 26.60
C SER A 619 -19.72 6.62 26.54
N TYR A 620 -20.70 6.73 27.47
CA TYR A 620 -21.59 7.86 27.78
C TYR A 620 -22.14 8.71 26.61
N SER A 621 -23.40 8.41 26.26
CA SER A 621 -24.43 9.25 25.62
C SER A 621 -24.18 9.95 24.27
N TYR A 622 -22.97 9.96 23.70
CA TYR A 622 -22.72 10.65 22.41
C TYR A 622 -21.78 9.92 21.44
N ASN A 623 -21.30 8.71 21.77
CA ASN A 623 -20.39 7.96 20.90
C ASN A 623 -21.01 6.67 20.33
N PRO A 624 -21.34 6.65 19.04
CA PRO A 624 -21.80 5.45 18.35
C PRO A 624 -20.66 4.42 18.15
N PRO A 625 -20.84 3.12 18.31
CA PRO A 625 -19.68 2.23 18.41
C PRO A 625 -19.29 1.55 17.08
N PHE A 626 -18.03 1.10 16.99
CA PHE A 626 -17.52 0.26 15.90
C PHE A 626 -18.06 -1.16 16.04
N ASP A 627 -18.34 -1.83 14.92
CA ASP A 627 -18.80 -3.22 14.85
C ASP A 627 -17.68 -4.24 14.63
N SER A 628 -16.44 -3.82 14.82
CA SER A 628 -15.23 -4.53 14.44
C SER A 628 -14.24 -4.57 15.59
N ASP A 629 -13.42 -5.61 15.67
CA ASP A 629 -12.40 -5.77 16.70
C ASP A 629 -11.14 -4.92 16.40
N ILE A 630 -11.31 -3.60 16.51
CA ILE A 630 -10.25 -2.59 16.36
C ILE A 630 -9.04 -2.89 17.26
N PRO A 631 -9.22 -3.29 18.54
CA PRO A 631 -8.09 -3.71 19.36
C PRO A 631 -7.25 -4.84 18.76
N ARG A 632 -7.89 -5.85 18.15
CA ARG A 632 -7.16 -6.97 17.54
C ARG A 632 -6.42 -6.56 16.27
N TYR A 633 -6.98 -5.67 15.45
CA TYR A 633 -6.26 -5.08 14.32
C TYR A 633 -4.97 -4.38 14.75
N PHE A 634 -5.06 -3.51 15.76
CA PHE A 634 -3.90 -2.82 16.30
C PHE A 634 -2.90 -3.75 16.98
N GLN A 635 -3.37 -4.81 17.65
CA GLN A 635 -2.50 -5.81 18.26
C GLN A 635 -1.62 -6.51 17.22
N ILE A 636 -2.20 -6.99 16.11
CA ILE A 636 -1.43 -7.69 15.06
C ILE A 636 -0.47 -6.73 14.35
N PHE A 637 -0.94 -5.53 14.04
CA PHE A 637 -0.08 -4.49 13.46
C PHE A 637 1.14 -4.22 14.35
N ARG A 638 0.90 -3.96 15.65
CA ARG A 638 1.97 -3.70 16.62
C ARG A 638 2.91 -4.89 16.73
N ASP A 639 2.39 -6.11 16.89
CA ASP A 639 3.21 -7.32 17.00
C ASP A 639 4.06 -7.55 15.75
N GLY A 640 3.54 -7.25 14.56
CA GLY A 640 4.31 -7.27 13.32
C GLY A 640 5.52 -6.33 13.35
N ILE A 641 5.34 -5.09 13.82
CA ILE A 641 6.45 -4.12 13.99
C ILE A 641 7.47 -4.62 15.02
N LEU A 642 7.01 -5.19 16.14
CA LEU A 642 7.88 -5.72 17.19
C LEU A 642 8.70 -6.92 16.72
N LYS A 643 8.06 -7.91 16.09
CA LYS A 643 8.73 -9.15 15.65
C LYS A 643 9.73 -8.91 14.53
N SER A 644 9.40 -8.03 13.58
CA SER A 644 10.30 -7.64 12.49
C SER A 644 11.37 -6.62 12.90
N ARG A 645 11.36 -6.10 14.14
CA ARG A 645 12.27 -5.03 14.60
C ARG A 645 12.26 -3.82 13.64
N SER A 646 11.06 -3.46 13.19
CA SER A 646 10.85 -2.42 12.17
C SER A 646 10.62 -1.06 12.80
N ILE A 647 10.69 -0.03 11.97
CA ILE A 647 10.28 1.33 12.32
C ILE A 647 9.01 1.71 11.56
N PHE A 648 8.03 2.25 12.28
CA PHE A 648 6.78 2.75 11.70
C PHE A 648 6.65 4.26 11.88
N ASN A 649 6.24 4.98 10.84
CA ASN A 649 5.94 6.41 10.90
C ASN A 649 4.47 6.69 10.54
N SER A 650 3.80 7.47 11.40
CA SER A 650 2.56 8.16 11.07
C SER A 650 2.90 9.58 10.61
N VAL A 651 2.73 9.85 9.32
CA VAL A 651 3.31 11.02 8.62
C VAL A 651 2.97 12.36 9.30
N THR A 652 1.78 12.50 9.87
CA THR A 652 1.37 13.67 10.66
C THR A 652 0.11 13.38 11.47
N GLY A 653 -0.15 14.21 12.47
CA GLY A 653 -1.46 14.38 13.09
C GLY A 653 -1.69 13.59 14.39
N PHE A 654 -2.95 13.43 14.79
CA PHE A 654 -3.36 12.50 15.84
C PHE A 654 -3.13 11.09 15.31
N SER A 655 -2.00 10.47 15.68
CA SER A 655 -1.68 9.14 15.19
C SER A 655 -2.75 8.14 15.65
N PHE A 656 -3.26 7.33 14.72
CA PHE A 656 -4.27 6.29 14.99
C PHE A 656 -5.67 6.81 15.40
N TYR A 657 -6.04 8.03 15.02
CA TYR A 657 -7.32 8.67 15.39
C TYR A 657 -8.50 8.27 14.49
N TYR A 658 -8.21 7.72 13.31
CA TYR A 658 -9.19 7.15 12.39
C TYR A 658 -8.77 5.76 11.94
N VAL A 659 -9.74 4.99 11.47
CA VAL A 659 -9.49 3.72 10.77
C VAL A 659 -10.29 3.69 9.47
N GLY A 660 -9.72 3.08 8.44
CA GLY A 660 -10.38 2.93 7.14
C GLY A 660 -10.43 1.48 6.69
N PHE A 661 -11.59 1.04 6.26
CA PHE A 661 -11.89 -0.26 5.65
C PHE A 661 -12.25 -0.15 4.16
N GLY A 662 -12.43 1.06 3.63
CA GLY A 662 -12.80 1.37 2.26
C GLY A 662 -14.28 1.76 2.12
N GLN A 663 -14.58 2.66 1.17
CA GLN A 663 -15.88 3.31 0.94
C GLN A 663 -16.37 4.19 2.09
N GLU A 664 -15.49 4.63 2.98
CA GLU A 664 -15.84 5.68 3.93
C GLU A 664 -16.15 6.99 3.20
N MET A 665 -17.10 7.74 3.75
CA MET A 665 -17.52 9.04 3.26
C MET A 665 -17.69 9.96 4.46
N GLY A 666 -17.16 11.18 4.39
CA GLY A 666 -17.40 12.17 5.44
C GLY A 666 -16.67 13.47 5.23
N GLY A 667 -16.56 14.22 6.34
CA GLY A 667 -15.91 15.50 6.42
C GLY A 667 -15.49 15.87 7.84
N ASP A 668 -14.66 16.89 7.96
CA ASP A 668 -14.35 17.50 9.25
C ASP A 668 -14.29 19.01 9.04
N THR A 669 -15.21 19.76 9.65
CA THR A 669 -15.29 21.22 9.53
C THR A 669 -14.06 21.93 10.10
N ALA A 670 -13.31 21.28 11.00
CA ALA A 670 -12.03 21.79 11.48
C ALA A 670 -10.90 21.63 10.45
N ASN A 671 -11.13 20.91 9.36
CA ASN A 671 -10.17 20.69 8.29
C ASN A 671 -10.41 21.65 7.11
N PRO A 672 -9.57 22.67 6.92
CA PRO A 672 -9.68 23.59 5.79
C PRO A 672 -9.25 22.97 4.44
N TYR A 673 -9.01 21.65 4.38
CA TYR A 673 -8.78 20.96 3.11
C TYR A 673 -10.05 20.87 2.27
N ILE A 674 -9.84 21.11 0.97
CA ILE A 674 -10.84 21.14 -0.10
C ILE A 674 -11.57 19.78 -0.32
N ASN A 675 -11.01 18.67 0.19
CA ASN A 675 -11.52 17.31 0.03
C ASN A 675 -12.57 16.92 1.09
N ASN A 676 -13.54 17.80 1.36
CA ASN A 676 -14.54 17.61 2.41
C ASN A 676 -15.95 17.41 1.79
N LEU A 677 -16.63 16.29 2.11
CA LEU A 677 -18.00 16.04 1.63
C LEU A 677 -19.07 16.86 2.37
N LEU A 678 -18.76 17.48 3.50
CA LEU A 678 -19.66 18.42 4.18
C LEU A 678 -19.79 19.75 3.40
N ASP A 679 -18.77 20.13 2.63
CA ASP A 679 -18.77 21.30 1.75
C ASP A 679 -19.15 20.95 0.30
N ASN A 680 -19.20 19.66 -0.02
CA ASN A 680 -19.57 19.14 -1.34
C ASN A 680 -20.75 18.16 -1.24
N PRO A 681 -22.00 18.66 -1.07
CA PRO A 681 -23.18 17.80 -0.99
C PRO A 681 -23.27 16.83 -2.17
N ILE A 682 -23.56 15.57 -1.85
CA ILE A 682 -23.63 14.45 -2.80
C ILE A 682 -25.08 14.18 -3.19
N SER A 683 -25.29 13.63 -4.38
CA SER A 683 -26.61 13.16 -4.84
C SER A 683 -27.34 12.36 -3.77
N ASN A 684 -28.61 12.69 -3.53
CA ASN A 684 -29.45 12.04 -2.55
C ASN A 684 -30.06 10.71 -3.04
N LEU A 685 -29.90 10.38 -4.33
CA LEU A 685 -30.52 9.19 -4.92
C LEU A 685 -30.10 7.87 -4.23
N PRO A 686 -28.82 7.63 -3.88
CA PRO A 686 -28.40 6.44 -3.14
C PRO A 686 -28.95 6.34 -1.70
N TRP A 687 -29.51 7.43 -1.15
CA TRP A 687 -30.15 7.47 0.17
C TRP A 687 -31.68 7.41 0.10
N GLY A 688 -32.23 7.14 -1.10
CA GLY A 688 -33.66 6.98 -1.31
C GLY A 688 -34.41 8.26 -1.65
N GLY A 689 -33.71 9.40 -1.80
CA GLY A 689 -34.31 10.67 -2.20
C GLY A 689 -34.55 10.83 -3.69
N SER A 690 -35.05 12.01 -4.09
CA SER A 690 -35.26 12.39 -5.50
C SER A 690 -34.62 13.74 -5.82
N GLY A 691 -33.64 13.76 -6.73
CA GLY A 691 -33.11 14.97 -7.38
C GLY A 691 -32.37 16.01 -6.53
N SER A 692 -32.30 15.86 -5.19
CA SER A 692 -31.58 16.78 -4.30
C SER A 692 -30.15 16.30 -3.99
N THR A 693 -29.35 17.16 -3.34
CA THR A 693 -28.05 16.80 -2.75
C THR A 693 -28.11 16.89 -1.23
N ASN A 694 -27.35 16.07 -0.52
CA ASN A 694 -27.27 16.05 0.95
C ASN A 694 -25.81 15.92 1.42
N LYS A 695 -25.54 16.39 2.63
CA LYS A 695 -24.27 16.18 3.33
C LYS A 695 -24.24 14.80 3.95
N VAL A 696 -23.16 14.06 3.70
CA VAL A 696 -22.99 12.68 4.19
C VAL A 696 -21.76 12.61 5.07
N ASP A 697 -21.90 11.99 6.23
CA ASP A 697 -20.78 11.72 7.13
C ASP A 697 -20.90 10.43 7.93
N GLU A 698 -20.16 9.41 7.51
CA GLU A 698 -20.04 8.12 8.17
C GLU A 698 -18.87 8.06 9.17
N ILE A 699 -18.08 9.13 9.29
CA ILE A 699 -16.85 9.22 10.09
C ILE A 699 -17.06 10.12 11.31
N ILE A 700 -17.70 11.28 11.13
CA ILE A 700 -17.98 12.27 12.18
C ILE A 700 -19.49 12.56 12.19
N PRO A 701 -20.27 11.81 13.00
CA PRO A 701 -21.74 11.92 12.95
C PRO A 701 -22.28 13.25 13.48
N ASP A 702 -21.47 14.04 14.20
CA ASP A 702 -21.89 15.23 14.96
C ASP A 702 -21.64 16.56 14.21
N ASP A 703 -21.08 16.52 12.98
CA ASP A 703 -20.55 17.72 12.29
C ASP A 703 -21.53 18.35 11.28
N GLY A 704 -22.84 18.21 11.53
CA GLY A 704 -23.89 18.85 10.73
C GLY A 704 -24.23 18.16 9.40
N ALA A 705 -23.91 16.87 9.24
CA ALA A 705 -24.34 16.08 8.09
C ALA A 705 -25.84 15.74 8.14
N ASP A 706 -26.52 15.73 6.97
CA ASP A 706 -27.91 15.26 6.85
C ASP A 706 -27.98 13.74 7.09
N TYR A 707 -26.97 13.03 6.58
CA TYR A 707 -26.81 11.59 6.72
C TYR A 707 -25.56 11.25 7.49
N SER A 708 -25.67 11.32 8.81
CA SER A 708 -24.70 10.72 9.71
C SER A 708 -24.78 9.18 9.67
N TYR A 709 -23.66 8.51 10.04
CA TYR A 709 -23.49 7.08 10.29
C TYR A 709 -23.36 6.17 9.07
N CYS A 710 -22.59 5.07 9.23
CA CYS A 710 -22.50 4.01 8.24
C CYS A 710 -23.86 3.33 7.98
N ARG A 711 -24.03 2.81 6.78
CA ARG A 711 -25.31 2.26 6.28
C ARG A 711 -25.12 0.94 5.55
N LEU A 712 -26.20 0.18 5.44
CA LEU A 712 -26.30 -1.03 4.61
C LEU A 712 -27.22 -0.78 3.42
N ILE A 713 -27.08 -1.58 2.37
CA ILE A 713 -27.97 -1.50 1.22
C ILE A 713 -29.26 -2.25 1.53
N LYS A 714 -30.41 -1.63 1.28
CA LYS A 714 -31.74 -2.21 1.47
C LYS A 714 -32.58 -2.07 0.20
N ASP A 715 -33.40 -3.06 -0.07
CA ASP A 715 -34.42 -3.01 -1.12
C ASP A 715 -35.64 -2.20 -0.64
N LYS A 716 -36.17 -1.31 -1.49
CA LYS A 716 -37.40 -0.56 -1.21
C LYS A 716 -38.65 -1.43 -1.22
N ASN A 717 -38.66 -2.50 -2.01
CA ASN A 717 -39.85 -3.29 -2.32
C ASN A 717 -39.91 -4.64 -1.58
N SER A 718 -38.83 -5.02 -0.90
CA SER A 718 -38.75 -6.27 -0.14
C SER A 718 -38.08 -6.07 1.21
N ASN A 719 -38.06 -7.12 2.03
CA ASN A 719 -37.35 -7.11 3.31
C ASN A 719 -35.84 -7.42 3.16
N TRP A 720 -35.36 -7.59 1.93
CA TRP A 720 -33.95 -7.86 1.70
C TRP A 720 -33.08 -6.65 2.05
N TYR A 721 -31.95 -6.93 2.70
CA TYR A 721 -30.87 -5.98 2.90
C TYR A 721 -29.53 -6.72 2.88
N SER A 722 -28.46 -6.00 2.57
CA SER A 722 -27.11 -6.55 2.47
C SER A 722 -26.63 -7.04 3.84
N ARG A 723 -26.36 -8.34 3.97
CA ARG A 723 -25.80 -8.97 5.17
C ARG A 723 -24.32 -9.25 4.91
N ILE A 724 -23.50 -8.19 4.92
CA ILE A 724 -22.10 -8.19 4.45
C ILE A 724 -21.20 -9.24 5.12
N TRP A 725 -21.45 -9.59 6.39
CA TRP A 725 -20.71 -10.64 7.09
C TRP A 725 -21.00 -12.06 6.55
N LEU A 726 -22.07 -12.24 5.78
CA LEU A 726 -22.43 -13.47 5.07
C LEU A 726 -22.15 -13.39 3.56
N GLY A 727 -21.48 -12.32 3.07
CA GLY A 727 -21.24 -12.11 1.64
C GLY A 727 -22.50 -11.82 0.82
N GLU A 728 -23.60 -11.45 1.47
CA GLU A 728 -24.87 -11.16 0.81
C GLU A 728 -24.87 -9.69 0.33
N LEU A 729 -24.40 -9.48 -0.90
CA LEU A 729 -24.26 -8.15 -1.54
C LEU A 729 -25.43 -7.78 -2.47
N TYR A 730 -26.21 -8.75 -2.91
CA TYR A 730 -27.35 -8.55 -3.82
C TYR A 730 -28.40 -9.65 -3.61
N PRO A 731 -29.69 -9.35 -3.84
CA PRO A 731 -30.74 -10.38 -3.82
C PRO A 731 -30.66 -11.23 -5.09
N ASP A 732 -31.01 -12.52 -4.99
CA ASP A 732 -30.96 -13.47 -6.10
C ASP A 732 -31.79 -13.02 -7.33
N SER A 733 -32.88 -12.28 -7.11
CA SER A 733 -33.69 -11.67 -8.19
C SER A 733 -32.92 -10.72 -9.09
N HIS A 734 -31.78 -10.18 -8.63
CA HIS A 734 -30.92 -9.26 -9.36
C HIS A 734 -29.59 -9.90 -9.80
N TYR A 735 -29.46 -11.22 -9.74
CA TYR A 735 -28.23 -11.93 -10.11
C TYR A 735 -27.71 -11.55 -11.51
N ASN A 736 -28.57 -11.60 -12.54
CA ASN A 736 -28.19 -11.25 -13.91
C ASN A 736 -27.74 -9.78 -14.05
N TYR A 737 -28.34 -8.89 -13.27
CA TYR A 737 -27.93 -7.49 -13.22
C TYR A 737 -26.58 -7.35 -12.53
N TRP A 738 -26.34 -8.09 -11.44
CA TRP A 738 -25.09 -8.07 -10.68
C TRP A 738 -23.90 -8.58 -11.47
N ILE A 739 -24.01 -9.70 -12.18
CA ILE A 739 -22.89 -10.23 -12.98
C ILE A 739 -22.44 -9.26 -14.08
N THR A 740 -23.37 -8.44 -14.58
CA THR A 740 -23.12 -7.48 -15.65
C THR A 740 -22.54 -6.17 -15.10
N ASN A 741 -23.15 -5.64 -14.03
CA ASN A 741 -22.87 -4.28 -13.54
C ASN A 741 -22.00 -4.24 -12.28
N GLY A 742 -21.96 -5.33 -11.52
CA GLY A 742 -21.25 -5.44 -10.24
C GLY A 742 -21.78 -4.55 -9.12
N ASN A 743 -23.02 -4.06 -9.25
CA ASN A 743 -23.61 -3.06 -8.37
C ASN A 743 -25.15 -3.13 -8.44
N LEU A 744 -25.83 -2.37 -7.58
CA LEU A 744 -27.29 -2.28 -7.49
C LEU A 744 -27.79 -0.88 -7.86
N SER A 745 -28.98 -0.81 -8.45
CA SER A 745 -29.60 0.42 -8.94
C SER A 745 -30.22 1.24 -7.79
N ALA A 746 -29.74 2.47 -7.57
CA ALA A 746 -30.18 3.36 -6.48
C ALA A 746 -31.70 3.69 -6.47
N PRO A 747 -32.38 3.77 -7.62
CA PRO A 747 -33.84 3.88 -7.66
C PRO A 747 -34.58 2.76 -6.90
N ILE A 748 -34.04 1.53 -6.86
CA ILE A 748 -34.64 0.35 -6.22
C ILE A 748 -33.99 0.08 -4.85
N PHE A 749 -32.68 0.26 -4.75
CA PHE A 749 -31.88 -0.05 -3.58
C PHE A 749 -31.30 1.22 -2.95
N TYR A 750 -31.32 1.33 -1.63
CA TYR A 750 -30.86 2.55 -0.96
C TYR A 750 -30.07 2.24 0.30
N ARG A 751 -29.29 3.22 0.76
CA ARG A 751 -28.47 3.14 1.98
C ARG A 751 -29.32 3.43 3.21
N GLU A 752 -29.60 2.39 3.99
CA GLU A 752 -30.40 2.42 5.22
C GLU A 752 -29.53 2.33 6.48
N ARG A 753 -29.96 3.00 7.56
CA ARG A 753 -29.27 2.99 8.86
C ARG A 753 -29.41 1.62 9.54
N TYR A 754 -28.37 1.23 10.27
CA TYR A 754 -28.37 0.01 11.07
C TYR A 754 -29.54 -0.03 12.07
N PHE A 755 -29.80 1.06 12.79
CA PHE A 755 -30.90 1.10 13.75
C PHE A 755 -32.27 0.81 13.11
N SER A 756 -32.52 1.34 11.89
CA SER A 756 -33.74 1.08 11.12
C SER A 756 -33.90 -0.39 10.69
N LEU A 757 -32.81 -1.15 10.68
CA LEU A 757 -32.76 -2.58 10.37
C LEU A 757 -32.89 -3.47 11.63
N GLY A 758 -33.15 -2.87 12.80
CA GLY A 758 -33.33 -3.57 14.08
C GLY A 758 -32.03 -3.81 14.86
N TYR A 759 -30.93 -3.13 14.51
CA TYR A 759 -29.68 -3.21 15.27
C TYR A 759 -29.71 -2.27 16.48
N PRO A 760 -29.01 -2.61 17.57
CA PRO A 760 -29.06 -1.82 18.81
C PRO A 760 -28.37 -0.46 18.72
N TYR A 761 -27.61 -0.18 17.65
CA TYR A 761 -26.85 1.06 17.47
C TYR A 761 -26.55 1.35 15.99
N ASN A 762 -26.20 2.61 15.70
CA ASN A 762 -25.62 3.04 14.42
C ASN A 762 -24.08 3.10 14.54
N ARG A 763 -23.38 2.89 13.42
CA ARG A 763 -21.92 2.75 13.35
C ARG A 763 -21.26 4.01 12.79
N PHE A 764 -20.00 4.27 13.16
CA PHE A 764 -19.14 5.27 12.50
C PHE A 764 -17.67 4.81 12.49
N LYS A 765 -16.76 5.56 11.82
CA LYS A 765 -15.38 5.12 11.51
C LYS A 765 -14.24 5.92 12.16
N ARG A 766 -14.47 6.61 13.28
CA ARG A 766 -13.43 7.40 13.98
C ARG A 766 -13.12 6.86 15.39
N THR A 767 -11.87 6.49 15.64
CA THR A 767 -11.42 5.86 16.92
C THR A 767 -11.21 6.88 18.03
N ARG A 768 -11.01 8.16 17.68
CA ARG A 768 -10.81 9.29 18.59
C ARG A 768 -9.67 9.05 19.61
N GLU A 769 -9.84 9.51 20.85
CA GLU A 769 -8.86 9.40 21.94
C GLU A 769 -8.63 7.96 22.41
N TYR A 770 -9.45 6.99 21.96
CA TYR A 770 -9.23 5.57 22.25
C TYR A 770 -8.24 4.90 21.29
N GLY A 771 -8.05 5.45 20.09
CA GLY A 771 -7.16 4.90 19.07
C GLY A 771 -5.70 4.84 19.50
N PRO A 772 -5.05 5.98 19.83
CA PRO A 772 -3.64 6.04 20.21
C PRO A 772 -3.25 5.07 21.34
N PRO A 773 -3.95 5.04 22.51
CA PRO A 773 -3.61 4.09 23.56
C PRO A 773 -3.81 2.65 23.10
N THR A 774 -4.85 2.35 22.32
CA THR A 774 -5.08 0.99 21.77
C THR A 774 -3.96 0.53 20.84
N ALA A 775 -3.47 1.43 19.98
CA ALA A 775 -2.43 1.14 18.99
C ALA A 775 -1.09 0.76 19.64
N LEU A 776 -0.58 1.59 20.55
CA LEU A 776 0.70 1.32 21.21
C LEU A 776 0.58 0.39 22.43
N ASN A 777 -0.58 0.36 23.08
CA ASN A 777 -0.87 -0.44 24.27
C ASN A 777 0.27 -0.43 25.30
N GLY A 778 0.62 0.76 25.79
CA GLY A 778 1.75 0.91 26.69
C GLY A 778 1.86 2.30 27.30
N SER A 779 2.78 2.42 28.24
CA SER A 779 3.15 3.65 28.94
C SER A 779 4.59 3.54 29.44
N SER A 780 5.16 4.59 30.04
CA SER A 780 6.50 4.48 30.65
C SER A 780 6.48 3.64 31.93
N SER A 781 5.31 3.51 32.55
CA SER A 781 5.05 2.71 33.74
C SER A 781 3.86 1.75 33.49
N PRO A 782 4.06 0.65 32.75
CA PRO A 782 2.96 -0.21 32.30
C PRO A 782 2.20 -0.92 33.43
N SER A 783 2.80 -1.01 34.63
CA SER A 783 2.14 -1.50 35.84
C SER A 783 1.03 -0.56 36.33
N ASN A 784 1.06 0.73 35.98
CA ASN A 784 -0.02 1.66 36.26
C ASN A 784 -1.04 1.64 35.11
N SER A 785 -2.16 0.94 35.33
CA SER A 785 -3.23 0.78 34.35
C SER A 785 -3.99 2.06 33.99
N ASN A 786 -3.75 3.17 34.67
CA ASN A 786 -4.39 4.44 34.34
C ASN A 786 -3.60 5.26 33.32
N LEU A 787 -2.33 4.91 33.07
CA LEU A 787 -1.44 5.65 32.19
C LEU A 787 -1.36 4.99 30.83
N GLY A 788 -1.36 5.79 29.77
CA GLY A 788 -1.12 5.33 28.41
C GLY A 788 -0.63 6.44 27.49
N PHE A 789 -0.06 6.04 26.36
CA PHE A 789 0.26 6.96 25.29
C PHE A 789 -1.01 7.63 24.73
N ASN A 790 -1.00 8.95 24.63
CA ASN A 790 -2.03 9.68 23.92
C ASN A 790 -1.54 11.03 23.40
N HIS A 791 -2.24 11.52 22.37
CA HIS A 791 -2.15 12.91 21.92
C HIS A 791 -3.09 13.79 22.74
N GLU A 792 -2.85 15.10 22.74
CA GLU A 792 -3.76 16.04 23.36
C GLU A 792 -3.91 17.31 22.51
N HIS A 793 -5.15 17.72 22.27
CA HIS A 793 -5.48 18.88 21.43
C HIS A 793 -4.96 20.19 22.04
N ARG A 794 -4.40 21.06 21.19
CA ARG A 794 -3.89 22.39 21.56
C ARG A 794 -4.34 23.47 20.59
N ASN A 795 -4.44 24.68 21.13
CA ASN A 795 -4.76 25.88 20.36
C ASN A 795 -3.66 26.20 19.34
N SER A 796 -4.03 26.96 18.31
CA SER A 796 -3.23 27.29 17.13
C SER A 796 -1.87 27.93 17.40
N ASP A 797 -1.66 28.49 18.60
CA ASP A 797 -0.48 29.31 18.91
C ASP A 797 0.65 28.51 19.56
N ASN A 798 0.44 27.19 19.73
CA ASN A 798 1.40 26.31 20.38
C ASN A 798 2.55 25.93 19.43
N MET A 799 3.76 26.32 19.82
CA MET A 799 4.98 26.05 19.06
C MET A 799 5.83 24.95 19.69
N ALA A 800 6.51 24.18 18.84
CA ALA A 800 7.54 23.24 19.21
C ALA A 800 8.89 23.70 18.66
N SER A 801 9.93 23.62 19.48
CA SER A 801 11.30 23.96 19.10
C SER A 801 12.07 22.74 18.64
N LEU A 802 12.93 22.94 17.64
CA LEU A 802 13.88 21.96 17.16
C LEU A 802 14.92 21.65 18.25
N THR A 803 15.14 20.37 18.51
CA THR A 803 16.13 19.90 19.50
C THR A 803 17.50 19.66 18.84
N ASP A 804 18.52 19.40 19.65
CA ASP A 804 19.83 18.98 19.12
C ASP A 804 19.75 17.67 18.33
N GLU A 805 18.90 16.73 18.74
CA GLU A 805 18.65 15.50 17.99
C GLU A 805 17.99 15.79 16.63
N GLY A 806 17.09 16.78 16.55
CA GLY A 806 16.49 17.21 15.29
C GLY A 806 17.50 17.88 14.36
N ARG A 807 18.49 18.61 14.90
CA ARG A 807 19.58 19.20 14.10
C ARG A 807 20.47 18.16 13.43
N LYS A 808 20.58 16.94 13.98
CA LYS A 808 21.31 15.84 13.33
C LYS A 808 20.69 15.43 11.99
N ILE A 809 19.38 15.62 11.81
CA ILE A 809 18.72 15.40 10.52
C ILE A 809 19.25 16.38 9.46
N ASN A 810 19.47 17.64 9.85
CA ASN A 810 20.04 18.66 8.96
C ASN A 810 21.43 18.23 8.47
N GLU A 811 22.27 17.78 9.41
CA GLU A 811 23.63 17.32 9.13
C GLU A 811 23.68 16.02 8.32
N ALA A 812 22.69 15.13 8.51
CA ALA A 812 22.62 13.84 7.84
C ALA A 812 22.21 13.93 6.37
N PHE A 813 21.28 14.82 6.04
CA PHE A 813 20.67 14.89 4.71
C PHE A 813 20.99 16.17 3.96
N ASN A 814 21.80 17.07 4.52
CA ASN A 814 22.12 18.39 3.96
C ASN A 814 20.85 19.22 3.69
N ILE A 815 19.93 19.21 4.66
CA ILE A 815 18.68 19.98 4.63
C ILE A 815 18.63 20.97 5.81
N VAL A 816 17.69 21.91 5.76
CA VAL A 816 17.43 22.84 6.87
C VAL A 816 16.00 22.65 7.35
N LEU A 817 15.83 22.12 8.55
CA LEU A 817 14.57 22.06 9.27
C LEU A 817 14.30 23.39 10.00
N PRO A 818 13.03 23.84 10.09
CA PRO A 818 12.68 25.04 10.85
C PRO A 818 13.02 24.93 12.33
N GLU A 819 13.63 25.96 12.93
CA GLU A 819 13.97 25.99 14.36
C GLU A 819 12.74 25.97 15.28
N SER A 820 11.59 26.41 14.78
CA SER A 820 10.30 26.35 15.47
C SER A 820 9.18 26.02 14.49
N MET A 821 8.18 25.26 14.94
CA MET A 821 7.04 24.85 14.13
C MET A 821 5.76 24.73 14.96
N ASN A 822 4.61 25.00 14.35
CA ASN A 822 3.31 24.77 14.96
C ASN A 822 3.08 23.29 15.31
N ALA A 823 2.62 23.02 16.53
CA ALA A 823 2.35 21.68 17.03
C ALA A 823 1.02 21.64 17.79
N ARG A 824 -0.09 21.45 17.06
CA ARG A 824 -1.45 21.42 17.65
C ARG A 824 -1.79 20.10 18.33
N ARG A 825 -0.95 19.07 18.14
CA ARG A 825 -1.27 17.69 18.52
C ARG A 825 -0.11 17.02 19.27
N PRO A 826 0.46 17.67 20.30
CA PRO A 826 1.52 17.05 21.08
C PRO A 826 1.06 15.76 21.75
N PHE A 827 2.03 14.94 22.13
CA PHE A 827 1.78 13.64 22.75
C PHE A 827 2.71 13.39 23.94
N ALA A 828 2.27 12.49 24.81
CA ALA A 828 3.02 12.02 25.96
C ALA A 828 2.83 10.50 26.14
N LEU A 829 3.76 9.85 26.85
CA LEU A 829 3.70 8.40 27.11
C LEU A 829 2.80 8.04 28.30
N ASP A 830 2.53 9.00 29.18
CA ASP A 830 1.86 8.79 30.47
C ASP A 830 0.69 9.75 30.67
N VAL A 831 -0.24 9.75 29.71
CA VAL A 831 -1.52 10.45 29.87
C VAL A 831 -2.40 9.63 30.80
N ASN A 832 -2.98 10.28 31.82
CA ASN A 832 -3.95 9.62 32.69
C ASN A 832 -5.28 9.44 31.96
N LEU A 833 -5.48 8.25 31.40
CA LEU A 833 -6.64 7.90 30.59
C LEU A 833 -7.92 7.87 31.43
N GLN A 834 -7.83 7.49 32.70
CA GLN A 834 -8.99 7.39 33.59
C GLN A 834 -9.57 8.77 33.89
N THR A 835 -8.74 9.72 34.34
CA THR A 835 -9.22 11.07 34.69
C THR A 835 -9.66 11.88 33.47
N LYS A 836 -9.13 11.55 32.29
CA LYS A 836 -9.54 12.17 31.01
C LYS A 836 -10.77 11.50 30.37
N GLY A 837 -11.19 10.33 30.85
CA GLY A 837 -12.27 9.54 30.22
C GLY A 837 -11.87 8.90 28.89
N TRP A 838 -10.58 8.79 28.61
CA TRP A 838 -10.00 8.28 27.36
C TRP A 838 -9.56 6.82 27.47
N MET A 839 -9.97 6.11 28.51
CA MET A 839 -9.62 4.71 28.70
C MET A 839 -10.42 3.84 27.71
N PRO A 840 -9.76 3.14 26.77
CA PRO A 840 -10.47 2.26 25.84
C PRO A 840 -11.19 1.12 26.57
N PRO A 841 -12.33 0.62 26.05
CA PRO A 841 -13.11 -0.43 26.73
C PRO A 841 -12.34 -1.71 27.05
N GLN A 842 -11.38 -2.09 26.20
CA GLN A 842 -10.56 -3.28 26.35
C GLN A 842 -9.30 -3.07 27.20
N TRP A 843 -9.01 -1.83 27.64
CA TRP A 843 -7.71 -1.46 28.21
C TRP A 843 -7.27 -2.34 29.37
N ASN A 844 -8.22 -2.75 30.22
CA ASN A 844 -7.98 -3.59 31.39
C ASN A 844 -8.42 -5.05 31.18
N ASP A 845 -8.86 -5.42 29.98
CA ASP A 845 -9.20 -6.80 29.64
C ASP A 845 -7.91 -7.62 29.52
N THR A 846 -7.84 -8.78 30.18
CA THR A 846 -6.66 -9.66 30.22
C THR A 846 -6.23 -10.15 28.84
N SER A 847 -7.15 -10.22 27.88
CA SER A 847 -6.86 -10.59 26.48
C SER A 847 -5.96 -9.59 25.77
N PHE A 848 -5.88 -8.34 26.27
CA PHE A 848 -5.10 -7.25 25.68
C PHE A 848 -4.07 -6.67 26.65
N SER A 849 -4.41 -6.57 27.94
CA SER A 849 -3.53 -5.99 28.97
C SER A 849 -2.31 -6.87 29.26
N ALA A 850 -2.38 -8.19 29.01
CA ALA A 850 -1.24 -9.10 29.09
C ALA A 850 -0.11 -8.76 28.09
N TYR A 851 -0.43 -8.03 27.01
CA TYR A 851 0.50 -7.59 25.96
C TYR A 851 0.84 -6.11 26.08
N ARG A 852 0.62 -5.50 27.25
CA ARG A 852 0.93 -4.08 27.48
C ARG A 852 2.44 -3.90 27.61
N GLY A 853 3.01 -2.98 26.83
CA GLY A 853 4.44 -2.75 26.76
C GLY A 853 4.94 -1.52 27.52
N THR A 854 6.26 -1.45 27.66
CA THR A 854 6.98 -0.28 28.16
C THR A 854 7.34 0.65 27.01
N LEU A 855 6.96 1.93 27.14
CA LEU A 855 7.27 3.00 26.19
C LEU A 855 8.39 3.90 26.74
N SER A 856 9.27 4.34 25.86
CA SER A 856 10.27 5.39 26.18
C SER A 856 10.55 6.27 24.97
N PHE A 857 10.87 7.54 25.21
CA PHE A 857 11.37 8.43 24.17
C PHE A 857 12.82 8.06 23.88
N TYR A 858 13.07 7.50 22.70
CA TYR A 858 14.42 7.12 22.28
C TYR A 858 15.18 8.32 21.72
N ARG A 859 14.50 9.12 20.90
CA ARG A 859 14.96 10.41 20.37
C ARG A 859 13.79 11.38 20.27
N VAL A 860 14.04 12.67 20.53
CA VAL A 860 13.02 13.71 20.44
C VAL A 860 13.53 14.76 19.47
N TYR A 861 12.89 14.91 18.32
CA TYR A 861 13.31 15.84 17.26
C TYR A 861 12.70 17.24 17.43
N TYR A 862 11.45 17.30 17.91
CA TYR A 862 10.78 18.55 18.28
C TYR A 862 10.13 18.43 19.66
N ARG A 863 10.43 19.40 20.53
CA ARG A 863 9.90 19.49 21.90
C ARG A 863 8.93 20.65 22.03
N MET A 864 7.85 20.47 22.79
CA MET A 864 6.90 21.55 23.06
C MET A 864 7.53 22.68 23.87
N ASN A 865 7.23 23.93 23.52
CA ASN A 865 7.68 25.09 24.28
C ASN A 865 6.89 25.19 25.59
N THR A 866 7.59 25.24 26.73
CA THR A 866 7.00 25.21 28.08
C THR A 866 6.48 26.57 28.57
N GLY A 867 6.38 27.57 27.69
CA GLY A 867 5.98 28.95 28.05
C GLY A 867 4.49 29.15 28.28
N ASP A 868 3.66 28.14 27.98
CA ASP A 868 2.22 28.17 28.21
C ASP A 868 1.91 27.44 29.54
N ASN A 869 1.36 28.17 30.52
CA ASN A 869 1.29 27.83 31.96
C ASN A 869 0.51 26.54 32.31
N ASN A 870 0.05 25.77 31.32
CA ASN A 870 -0.76 24.58 31.48
C ASN A 870 -0.06 23.26 31.12
N PHE A 871 1.20 23.27 30.65
CA PHE A 871 1.88 22.03 30.24
C PHE A 871 3.25 21.75 30.88
N ASN A 872 3.36 20.52 31.40
CA ASN A 872 4.58 19.94 31.93
C ASN A 872 5.53 19.59 30.77
N SER A 873 6.84 19.64 31.04
CA SER A 873 7.97 19.15 30.22
C SER A 873 7.87 17.73 29.62
N ARG A 874 6.76 17.03 29.84
CA ARG A 874 6.50 15.63 29.45
C ARG A 874 5.97 15.47 28.01
N TYR A 875 5.51 16.54 27.37
CA TYR A 875 4.91 16.49 26.04
C TYR A 875 5.94 16.81 24.94
N ASN A 876 5.88 16.05 23.85
CA ASN A 876 6.71 16.24 22.67
C ASN A 876 5.86 16.38 21.40
N ALA A 877 6.45 16.93 20.34
CA ALA A 877 5.76 17.17 19.07
C ALA A 877 6.27 16.27 17.94
N SER A 878 7.52 15.83 17.97
CA SER A 878 8.03 14.78 17.08
C SER A 878 9.11 14.00 17.81
N ALA A 879 8.94 12.67 17.88
CA ALA A 879 9.84 11.81 18.63
C ALA A 879 9.80 10.36 18.12
N LEU A 880 10.95 9.71 18.17
CA LEU A 880 11.08 8.26 18.05
C LEU A 880 10.80 7.61 19.40
N ILE A 881 9.76 6.80 19.46
CA ILE A 881 9.34 6.04 20.63
C ILE A 881 9.85 4.61 20.48
N LYS A 882 10.53 4.11 21.52
CA LYS A 882 10.89 2.70 21.66
C LYS A 882 9.80 2.00 22.46
N LEU A 883 9.25 0.92 21.91
CA LEU A 883 8.27 0.06 22.55
C LEU A 883 8.86 -1.33 22.74
N THR A 884 8.85 -1.82 23.98
CA THR A 884 9.20 -3.20 24.30
C THR A 884 7.98 -3.88 24.93
N ALA A 885 7.48 -4.96 24.33
CA ALA A 885 6.26 -5.62 24.78
C ALA A 885 6.29 -7.14 24.52
N PRO A 886 5.54 -7.94 25.30
CA PRO A 886 5.21 -9.31 24.94
C PRO A 886 4.38 -9.37 23.65
N THR A 887 4.67 -10.32 22.76
CA THR A 887 3.90 -10.57 21.54
C THR A 887 2.96 -11.77 21.71
N LEU A 888 2.03 -11.95 20.77
CA LEU A 888 1.15 -13.13 20.68
C LEU A 888 1.90 -14.46 20.50
N ALA A 889 3.19 -14.45 20.15
CA ALA A 889 4.04 -15.64 20.11
C ALA A 889 4.65 -16.02 21.47
N GLY A 890 4.43 -15.18 22.51
CA GLY A 890 4.92 -15.41 23.87
C GLY A 890 6.34 -14.89 24.13
N ASP A 891 6.99 -14.29 23.14
CA ASP A 891 8.29 -13.63 23.27
C ASP A 891 8.14 -12.13 23.55
N THR A 892 9.17 -11.52 24.15
CA THR A 892 9.23 -10.06 24.34
C THR A 892 10.17 -9.48 23.29
N LYS A 893 9.67 -8.49 22.54
CA LYS A 893 10.40 -7.86 21.42
C LYS A 893 10.33 -6.36 21.50
N THR A 894 11.22 -5.69 20.77
CA THR A 894 11.30 -4.24 20.68
C THR A 894 11.04 -3.76 19.25
N GLY A 895 10.26 -2.70 19.12
CA GLY A 895 10.02 -1.99 17.85
C GLY A 895 9.99 -0.49 18.06
N TYR A 896 10.00 0.25 16.95
CA TYR A 896 10.17 1.70 16.97
C TYR A 896 9.03 2.42 16.24
N PHE A 897 8.50 3.47 16.86
CA PHE A 897 7.40 4.26 16.33
C PHE A 897 7.79 5.72 16.29
N LEU A 898 7.84 6.30 15.10
CA LEU A 898 8.05 7.72 14.91
C LEU A 898 6.70 8.44 14.83
N ILE A 899 6.41 9.23 15.86
CA ILE A 899 5.14 9.94 16.02
C ILE A 899 5.36 11.42 15.75
N ASN A 900 4.49 12.00 14.91
CA ASN A 900 4.57 13.39 14.46
C ASN A 900 3.27 14.16 14.77
N GLY A 901 3.27 14.96 15.84
CA GLY A 901 2.21 15.89 16.22
C GLY A 901 2.37 17.31 15.65
N LEU A 902 3.29 17.51 14.70
CA LEU A 902 3.52 18.76 14.00
C LEU A 902 2.34 19.07 13.07
N SER A 903 1.98 20.36 12.94
CA SER A 903 0.85 20.84 12.13
C SER A 903 1.26 21.88 11.07
N PRO A 904 2.22 21.57 10.17
CA PRO A 904 2.77 22.55 9.22
C PRO A 904 1.86 22.85 8.01
N ALA A 905 0.73 22.16 7.86
CA ALA A 905 -0.13 22.25 6.67
C ALA A 905 -0.60 23.68 6.34
N GLY A 906 -0.74 24.55 7.36
CA GLY A 906 -1.09 25.96 7.18
C GLY A 906 0.10 26.93 7.03
N GLU A 907 1.34 26.48 7.25
CA GLU A 907 2.53 27.35 7.32
C GLU A 907 3.62 26.95 6.30
N ALA A 908 3.95 25.67 6.18
CA ALA A 908 5.02 25.15 5.32
C ALA A 908 4.54 24.17 4.23
N GLY A 909 3.25 23.81 4.23
CA GLY A 909 2.60 22.98 3.20
C GLY A 909 2.86 21.46 3.30
N VAL A 910 2.20 20.68 2.45
CA VAL A 910 2.25 19.20 2.43
C VAL A 910 3.60 18.67 1.98
N ALA A 911 4.30 19.39 1.10
CA ALA A 911 5.62 19.00 0.62
C ALA A 911 6.63 18.90 1.78
N PHE A 912 6.54 19.79 2.78
CA PHE A 912 7.35 19.69 3.98
C PHE A 912 7.05 18.40 4.76
N ILE A 913 5.78 18.05 4.94
CA ILE A 913 5.35 16.85 5.67
C ILE A 913 5.92 15.58 5.01
N ALA A 914 5.80 15.48 3.68
CA ALA A 914 6.34 14.36 2.92
C ALA A 914 7.86 14.23 3.10
N ARG A 915 8.60 15.32 2.92
CA ARG A 915 10.05 15.33 3.10
C ARG A 915 10.44 15.01 4.54
N TYR A 916 9.80 15.64 5.51
CA TYR A 916 10.08 15.43 6.93
C TYR A 916 9.84 13.98 7.34
N ALA A 917 8.74 13.35 6.89
CA ALA A 917 8.45 11.95 7.19
C ALA A 917 9.56 11.01 6.69
N VAL A 918 10.08 11.19 5.47
CA VAL A 918 11.16 10.34 4.95
C VAL A 918 12.46 10.55 5.74
N VAL A 919 12.93 11.79 5.88
CA VAL A 919 14.22 12.07 6.55
C VAL A 919 14.22 11.70 8.02
N SER A 920 13.13 11.96 8.74
CA SER A 920 13.03 11.66 10.17
C SER A 920 12.91 10.15 10.41
N THR A 921 12.26 9.40 9.52
CA THR A 921 12.18 7.93 9.64
C THR A 921 13.52 7.26 9.36
N ILE A 922 14.22 7.70 8.31
CA ILE A 922 15.56 7.15 8.03
C ILE A 922 16.52 7.52 9.17
N MET A 923 16.48 8.75 9.69
CA MET A 923 17.28 9.10 10.87
C MET A 923 16.94 8.21 12.08
N GLY A 924 15.65 7.98 12.35
CA GLY A 924 15.21 7.11 13.43
C GLY A 924 15.65 5.64 13.24
N PHE A 925 15.70 5.16 12.01
CA PHE A 925 16.26 3.85 11.65
C PHE A 925 17.75 3.78 12.02
N LEU A 926 18.54 4.82 11.70
CA LEU A 926 19.96 4.88 12.04
C LEU A 926 20.18 4.95 13.55
N ASP A 927 19.38 5.75 14.27
CA ASP A 927 19.42 5.92 15.72
C ASP A 927 19.15 4.59 16.44
N ALA A 928 18.17 3.83 15.97
CA ALA A 928 17.76 2.55 16.54
C ALA A 928 18.84 1.44 16.41
N GLY A 929 19.90 1.66 15.63
CA GLY A 929 21.00 0.71 15.45
C GLY A 929 22.07 0.67 16.53
N ASN A 930 21.91 1.44 17.61
CA ASN A 930 22.88 1.47 18.70
C ASN A 930 23.17 0.05 19.27
N PRO A 931 24.43 -0.41 19.30
CA PRO A 931 24.83 -1.74 19.77
C PRO A 931 24.40 -2.08 21.21
N SER A 932 24.17 -1.08 22.06
CA SER A 932 23.64 -1.27 23.42
C SER A 932 22.20 -1.80 23.46
N ASN A 933 21.46 -1.73 22.36
CA ASN A 933 20.11 -2.28 22.27
C ASN A 933 20.16 -3.77 21.87
N PRO A 934 19.54 -4.68 22.64
CA PRO A 934 19.52 -6.11 22.31
C PRO A 934 18.71 -6.45 21.05
N ASP A 935 17.65 -5.69 20.76
CA ASP A 935 16.84 -5.79 19.54
C ASP A 935 17.09 -4.58 18.64
N ARG A 936 18.37 -4.24 18.41
CA ARG A 936 18.75 -3.10 17.56
C ARG A 936 18.32 -3.29 16.11
N ILE A 937 18.19 -2.17 15.41
CA ILE A 937 18.11 -2.15 13.96
C ILE A 937 19.52 -2.31 13.40
N GLU A 938 19.86 -3.48 12.86
CA GLU A 938 21.15 -3.67 12.23
C GLU A 938 21.30 -2.67 11.07
N GLN A 939 22.50 -2.13 10.86
CA GLN A 939 22.74 -1.09 9.86
C GLN A 939 23.25 -1.69 8.54
N VAL A 940 23.35 -0.89 7.48
CA VAL A 940 23.84 -1.36 6.16
C VAL A 940 25.28 -0.94 5.99
N PRO A 941 26.22 -1.84 5.62
CA PRO A 941 27.62 -1.48 5.43
C PRO A 941 27.79 -0.56 4.21
N TYR A 942 28.96 0.05 4.07
CA TYR A 942 29.40 0.79 2.89
C TYR A 942 30.43 -0.08 2.16
N VAL A 943 30.15 -0.48 0.91
CA VAL A 943 31.00 -1.40 0.13
C VAL A 943 31.74 -0.64 -0.96
N THR A 944 33.04 -0.85 -1.10
CA THR A 944 33.85 -0.19 -2.14
C THR A 944 34.73 -1.21 -2.86
N ILE A 945 34.64 -1.24 -4.18
CA ILE A 945 35.54 -2.01 -5.07
C ILE A 945 36.86 -1.23 -5.12
N THR A 946 37.92 -1.89 -4.67
CA THR A 946 39.29 -1.34 -4.62
C THR A 946 40.12 -1.73 -5.83
N SER A 947 39.78 -2.83 -6.50
CA SER A 947 40.42 -3.27 -7.74
C SER A 947 39.45 -4.12 -8.57
N PRO A 948 39.45 -4.02 -9.90
CA PRO A 948 40.15 -3.02 -10.73
C PRO A 948 39.61 -1.60 -10.55
N THR A 949 40.46 -0.59 -10.81
CA THR A 949 40.14 0.84 -10.75
C THR A 949 39.73 1.37 -12.13
N GLU A 950 39.10 2.55 -12.19
CA GLU A 950 38.66 3.19 -13.45
C GLU A 950 39.81 3.59 -14.39
N ILE A 951 41.05 3.57 -13.88
CA ILE A 951 42.27 3.95 -14.59
C ILE A 951 42.96 2.71 -15.18
N ASP A 952 42.59 1.51 -14.71
CA ASP A 952 43.25 0.28 -15.11
C ASP A 952 42.80 -0.13 -16.53
N GLU A 953 43.69 0.08 -17.50
CA GLU A 953 43.59 -0.58 -18.81
C GLU A 953 44.14 -1.99 -18.65
N ILE A 954 43.26 -2.99 -18.69
CA ILE A 954 43.66 -4.37 -18.49
C ILE A 954 43.99 -4.99 -19.85
N ASP A 955 45.29 -5.07 -20.14
CA ASP A 955 45.83 -5.62 -21.38
C ASP A 955 45.90 -7.16 -21.33
N ASN A 956 45.18 -7.81 -22.25
CA ASN A 956 45.16 -9.26 -22.45
C ASN A 956 45.06 -10.12 -21.17
N PRO A 957 44.10 -9.84 -20.26
CA PRO A 957 43.98 -10.60 -19.01
C PRO A 957 43.52 -12.04 -19.28
N GLN A 958 44.17 -13.02 -18.65
CA GLN A 958 43.63 -14.39 -18.52
C GLN A 958 42.56 -14.47 -17.43
N SER A 959 42.68 -13.62 -16.40
CA SER A 959 41.73 -13.48 -15.29
C SER A 959 41.79 -12.06 -14.72
N ILE A 960 40.71 -11.62 -14.10
CA ILE A 960 40.60 -10.34 -13.38
C ILE A 960 40.22 -10.64 -11.93
N THR A 961 40.98 -10.13 -10.97
CA THR A 961 40.64 -10.20 -9.54
C THR A 961 39.82 -8.98 -9.16
N ILE A 962 38.55 -9.18 -8.82
CA ILE A 962 37.66 -8.14 -8.29
C ILE A 962 37.87 -8.12 -6.78
N GLN A 963 38.33 -7.02 -6.20
CA GLN A 963 38.57 -6.84 -4.77
C GLN A 963 37.69 -5.73 -4.21
N TRP A 964 37.22 -5.89 -2.97
CA TRP A 964 36.39 -4.90 -2.29
C TRP A 964 36.68 -4.81 -0.79
N THR A 965 36.31 -3.67 -0.21
CA THR A 965 36.34 -3.40 1.23
C THR A 965 34.94 -3.06 1.74
N ILE A 966 34.72 -3.28 3.04
CA ILE A 966 33.50 -2.89 3.74
C ILE A 966 33.83 -1.95 4.91
N GLU A 967 33.02 -0.92 5.09
CA GLU A 967 33.06 -0.03 6.26
C GLU A 967 31.66 0.10 6.88
N TRP A 968 31.56 0.00 8.20
CA TRP A 968 30.28 0.16 8.91
C TRP A 968 30.02 1.63 9.24
N LYS A 969 29.76 2.39 8.18
CA LYS A 969 29.52 3.84 8.20
C LYS A 969 28.35 4.19 7.29
N ARG A 970 27.80 5.38 7.49
CA ARG A 970 26.75 5.94 6.64
C ARG A 970 27.33 6.35 5.28
N TRP A 971 26.46 6.50 4.28
CA TRP A 971 26.76 6.90 2.90
C TRP A 971 27.66 8.13 2.74
N ASP A 972 27.76 9.01 3.74
CA ASP A 972 28.63 10.19 3.76
C ASP A 972 29.97 9.98 4.51
N GLY A 973 30.30 8.74 4.86
CA GLY A 973 31.52 8.36 5.58
C GLY A 973 31.50 8.69 7.08
N LYS A 974 30.39 9.20 7.61
CA LYS A 974 30.22 9.48 9.04
C LYS A 974 29.65 8.26 9.80
N PRO A 975 29.73 8.24 11.14
CA PRO A 975 28.97 7.27 11.94
C PRO A 975 27.48 7.32 11.62
N TYR A 976 26.76 6.19 11.79
CA TYR A 976 25.32 6.14 11.54
C TYR A 976 24.53 7.10 12.45
N SER A 977 24.93 7.19 13.73
CA SER A 977 24.41 8.11 14.75
C SER A 977 25.48 8.30 15.84
N ASP A 978 25.12 8.60 17.09
CA ASP A 978 26.03 8.88 18.22
C ASP A 978 26.70 7.63 18.81
N TYR A 979 26.97 6.63 17.99
CA TYR A 979 27.59 5.38 18.42
C TYR A 979 28.60 4.89 17.40
N THR A 980 29.59 4.15 17.89
CA THR A 980 30.52 3.41 17.03
C THR A 980 29.95 2.03 16.76
N TYR A 981 29.99 1.59 15.51
CA TYR A 981 29.53 0.27 15.13
C TYR A 981 30.63 -0.76 15.42
N THR A 982 30.48 -1.56 16.47
CA THR A 982 31.53 -2.46 16.99
C THR A 982 31.25 -3.96 16.79
N ASP A 983 30.03 -4.33 16.38
CA ASP A 983 29.57 -5.73 16.27
C ASP A 983 28.82 -5.95 14.94
N PRO A 984 29.56 -6.07 13.82
CA PRO A 984 29.02 -6.23 12.46
C PRO A 984 28.31 -7.56 12.25
N PRO A 985 27.07 -7.57 11.71
CA PRO A 985 26.44 -8.81 11.28
C PRO A 985 27.19 -9.39 10.07
N PRO A 986 27.16 -10.71 9.88
CA PRO A 986 27.76 -11.36 8.71
C PRO A 986 27.18 -10.83 7.39
N VAL A 987 28.03 -10.75 6.37
CA VAL A 987 27.70 -10.18 5.06
C VAL A 987 27.84 -11.25 3.99
N VAL A 988 26.88 -11.25 3.07
CA VAL A 988 26.86 -12.07 1.86
C VAL A 988 26.99 -11.14 0.66
N TYR A 989 27.83 -11.52 -0.29
CA TYR A 989 28.07 -10.76 -1.50
C TYR A 989 27.45 -11.42 -2.73
N ALA A 990 26.97 -10.59 -3.65
CA ALA A 990 26.72 -10.99 -5.03
C ALA A 990 27.67 -10.21 -5.94
N VAL A 991 28.47 -10.93 -6.72
CA VAL A 991 29.36 -10.32 -7.71
C VAL A 991 28.75 -10.52 -9.09
N LYS A 992 28.50 -9.41 -9.78
CA LYS A 992 27.77 -9.35 -11.04
C LYS A 992 28.59 -8.60 -12.07
N TYR A 993 28.35 -8.88 -13.35
CA TYR A 993 28.92 -8.11 -14.43
C TYR A 993 27.92 -7.81 -15.55
N SER A 994 28.18 -6.73 -16.29
CA SER A 994 27.40 -6.30 -17.44
C SER A 994 28.32 -5.98 -18.62
N THR A 995 27.87 -6.32 -19.82
CA THR A 995 28.58 -6.14 -21.10
C THR A 995 27.93 -5.09 -22.00
N ASP A 996 26.73 -4.61 -21.64
CA ASP A 996 25.86 -3.75 -22.47
C ASP A 996 25.57 -2.39 -21.81
N GLY A 997 26.48 -1.95 -20.94
CA GLY A 997 26.37 -0.68 -20.23
C GLY A 997 25.36 -0.70 -19.08
N GLY A 998 25.11 -1.87 -18.48
CA GLY A 998 24.25 -2.04 -17.31
C GLY A 998 22.78 -2.34 -17.64
N LYS A 999 22.44 -2.69 -18.89
CA LYS A 999 21.07 -3.07 -19.27
C LYS A 999 20.75 -4.50 -18.85
N THR A 1000 21.72 -5.41 -18.98
CA THR A 1000 21.63 -6.79 -18.50
C THR A 1000 22.77 -7.10 -17.55
N TRP A 1001 22.48 -7.96 -16.56
CA TRP A 1001 23.43 -8.36 -15.53
C TRP A 1001 23.52 -9.88 -15.46
N ARG A 1002 24.71 -10.38 -15.15
CA ARG A 1002 24.99 -11.81 -15.01
C ARG A 1002 25.84 -12.08 -13.79
N TYR A 1003 25.65 -13.21 -13.15
CA TYR A 1003 26.56 -13.68 -12.09
C TYR A 1003 27.93 -14.04 -12.66
N VAL A 1004 28.99 -13.75 -11.91
CA VAL A 1004 30.37 -14.07 -12.34
C VAL A 1004 30.69 -15.56 -12.29
N GLN A 1005 29.93 -16.34 -11.50
CA GLN A 1005 30.12 -17.76 -11.28
C GLN A 1005 29.76 -18.61 -12.51
N ASP A 1006 28.64 -18.34 -13.17
CA ASP A 1006 28.06 -19.24 -14.18
C ASP A 1006 27.31 -18.56 -15.33
N ASP A 1007 27.32 -17.21 -15.40
CA ASP A 1007 26.61 -16.38 -16.38
C ASP A 1007 25.08 -16.40 -16.31
N GLN A 1008 24.47 -16.94 -15.26
CA GLN A 1008 23.01 -16.85 -15.12
C GLN A 1008 22.56 -15.38 -15.03
N PRO A 1009 21.44 -15.03 -15.70
CA PRO A 1009 20.91 -13.68 -15.68
C PRO A 1009 20.44 -13.30 -14.28
N THR A 1010 20.66 -12.04 -13.92
CA THR A 1010 20.26 -11.47 -12.63
C THR A 1010 19.88 -10.00 -12.79
N PHE A 1011 19.34 -9.38 -11.74
CA PHE A 1011 19.02 -7.96 -11.69
C PHE A 1011 19.74 -7.25 -10.53
N PRO A 1012 20.06 -5.95 -10.65
CA PRO A 1012 20.57 -5.17 -9.52
C PRO A 1012 19.58 -5.16 -8.35
N GLY A 1013 20.07 -5.34 -7.13
CA GLY A 1013 19.27 -5.41 -5.91
C GLY A 1013 18.50 -6.72 -5.70
N GLU A 1014 18.74 -7.72 -6.55
CA GLU A 1014 18.30 -9.10 -6.35
C GLU A 1014 19.32 -9.86 -5.48
N ARG A 1015 18.85 -10.32 -4.31
CA ARG A 1015 19.63 -11.11 -3.37
C ARG A 1015 20.08 -12.42 -4.04
N PRO A 1016 21.36 -12.83 -3.89
CA PRO A 1016 21.85 -14.07 -4.49
C PRO A 1016 21.21 -15.30 -3.85
N ASP A 1017 21.00 -16.35 -4.65
CA ASP A 1017 20.66 -17.68 -4.16
C ASP A 1017 21.87 -18.40 -3.53
N ASP A 1018 21.67 -19.62 -3.04
CA ASP A 1018 22.71 -20.41 -2.37
C ASP A 1018 23.90 -20.79 -3.26
N THR A 1019 23.75 -20.79 -4.60
CA THR A 1019 24.82 -21.08 -5.55
C THR A 1019 25.61 -19.83 -5.97
N HIS A 1020 24.98 -18.66 -5.86
CA HIS A 1020 25.55 -17.38 -6.28
C HIS A 1020 26.03 -16.50 -5.12
N LYS A 1021 25.80 -16.92 -3.87
CA LYS A 1021 26.27 -16.21 -2.69
C LYS A 1021 27.77 -16.40 -2.46
N ILE A 1022 28.46 -15.32 -2.12
CA ILE A 1022 29.87 -15.33 -1.69
C ILE A 1022 29.92 -14.88 -0.23
N GLU A 1023 30.39 -15.73 0.66
CA GLU A 1023 30.42 -15.48 2.11
C GLU A 1023 31.84 -15.13 2.58
N ASP A 1024 31.95 -14.12 3.45
CA ASP A 1024 33.18 -13.73 4.16
C ASP A 1024 34.45 -13.55 3.29
N ALA A 1025 34.28 -13.31 2.00
CA ALA A 1025 35.35 -12.99 1.06
C ALA A 1025 35.39 -11.49 0.75
N THR A 1026 36.59 -10.99 0.46
CA THR A 1026 36.85 -9.61 -0.01
C THR A 1026 37.38 -9.57 -1.43
N SER A 1027 37.38 -10.71 -2.12
CA SER A 1027 37.80 -10.79 -3.51
C SER A 1027 37.17 -11.98 -4.24
N TYR A 1028 37.07 -11.86 -5.57
CA TYR A 1028 36.66 -12.91 -6.48
C TYR A 1028 37.56 -12.92 -7.72
N LEU A 1029 38.08 -14.10 -8.09
CA LEU A 1029 38.89 -14.27 -9.30
C LEU A 1029 38.00 -14.68 -10.48
N LEU A 1030 37.79 -13.76 -11.41
CA LEU A 1030 37.01 -14.00 -12.62
C LEU A 1030 37.93 -14.43 -13.77
N ASN A 1031 37.69 -15.60 -14.35
CA ASN A 1031 38.35 -16.01 -15.58
C ASN A 1031 37.78 -15.25 -16.78
N THR A 1032 38.65 -14.67 -17.59
CA THR A 1032 38.27 -13.84 -18.74
C THR A 1032 38.83 -14.41 -20.05
N PRO A 1033 38.31 -15.54 -20.55
CA PRO A 1033 38.71 -16.05 -21.86
C PRO A 1033 38.24 -15.11 -22.98
N VAL A 1034 39.02 -15.02 -24.07
CA VAL A 1034 38.81 -14.05 -25.17
C VAL A 1034 37.44 -14.19 -25.82
N ASP A 1035 36.94 -15.43 -25.99
CA ASP A 1035 35.65 -15.70 -26.64
C ASP A 1035 34.45 -15.17 -25.84
N LYS A 1036 34.59 -15.07 -24.51
CA LYS A 1036 33.54 -14.61 -23.60
C LYS A 1036 33.68 -13.14 -23.23
N PHE A 1037 34.93 -12.67 -23.13
CA PHE A 1037 35.27 -11.28 -22.80
C PHE A 1037 36.13 -10.67 -23.93
N PRO A 1038 35.53 -10.37 -25.10
CA PRO A 1038 36.22 -9.66 -26.19
C PRO A 1038 36.60 -8.23 -25.80
N ILE A 1039 37.31 -7.51 -26.68
CA ILE A 1039 37.64 -6.11 -26.46
C ILE A 1039 36.36 -5.29 -26.21
N GLY A 1040 36.30 -4.54 -25.12
CA GLY A 1040 35.08 -3.84 -24.74
C GLY A 1040 35.09 -3.25 -23.33
N THR A 1041 34.03 -2.49 -23.03
CA THR A 1041 33.77 -1.95 -21.69
C THR A 1041 32.86 -2.90 -20.92
N TYR A 1042 33.28 -3.25 -19.71
CA TYR A 1042 32.55 -4.10 -18.80
C TYR A 1042 32.24 -3.31 -17.53
N ILE A 1043 31.10 -3.61 -16.91
CA ILE A 1043 30.76 -3.08 -15.58
C ILE A 1043 30.79 -4.24 -14.61
N PHE A 1044 31.61 -4.15 -13.57
CA PHE A 1044 31.58 -5.08 -12.44
C PHE A 1044 30.82 -4.45 -11.29
N MET A 1045 29.98 -5.23 -10.62
CA MET A 1045 29.22 -4.80 -9.45
C MET A 1045 29.43 -5.79 -8.32
N VAL A 1046 29.63 -5.25 -7.12
CA VAL A 1046 29.61 -6.00 -5.88
C VAL A 1046 28.47 -5.47 -5.05
N GLU A 1047 27.49 -6.33 -4.78
CA GLU A 1047 26.41 -6.05 -3.83
C GLU A 1047 26.72 -6.74 -2.51
N ALA A 1048 26.46 -6.06 -1.40
CA ALA A 1048 26.67 -6.52 -0.04
C ALA A 1048 25.31 -6.54 0.69
N TYR A 1049 24.91 -7.74 1.11
CA TYR A 1049 23.69 -8.00 1.85
C TYR A 1049 24.05 -8.50 3.25
N ARG A 1050 23.23 -8.16 4.24
CA ARG A 1050 23.33 -8.82 5.55
C ARG A 1050 22.82 -10.25 5.42
N ARG A 1051 23.55 -11.23 5.95
CA ARG A 1051 23.27 -12.67 5.72
C ARG A 1051 21.86 -13.09 6.13
N ASP A 1052 21.34 -12.51 7.22
CA ASP A 1052 20.08 -12.94 7.83
C ASP A 1052 18.97 -11.87 7.70
N ILE A 1053 19.15 -10.86 6.84
CA ILE A 1053 18.19 -9.77 6.62
C ILE A 1053 18.04 -9.51 5.12
N GLY A 1054 16.82 -9.69 4.60
CA GLY A 1054 16.50 -9.51 3.18
C GLY A 1054 16.44 -8.04 2.74
N ASN A 1055 16.02 -7.15 3.63
CA ASN A 1055 15.89 -5.72 3.33
C ASN A 1055 17.24 -5.00 3.36
N HIS A 1056 17.34 -3.96 2.54
CA HIS A 1056 18.45 -3.03 2.41
C HIS A 1056 19.75 -3.72 1.97
N TYR A 1057 20.50 -3.05 1.11
CA TYR A 1057 21.79 -3.56 0.64
C TYR A 1057 22.68 -2.40 0.28
N ALA A 1058 23.98 -2.67 0.16
CA ALA A 1058 24.91 -1.73 -0.42
C ALA A 1058 25.44 -2.30 -1.71
N PHE A 1059 25.80 -1.44 -2.66
CA PHE A 1059 26.51 -1.90 -3.85
C PHE A 1059 27.52 -0.88 -4.31
N HIS A 1060 28.50 -1.35 -5.05
CA HIS A 1060 29.38 -0.49 -5.81
C HIS A 1060 29.62 -1.12 -7.17
N GLN A 1061 29.68 -0.27 -8.18
CA GLN A 1061 29.96 -0.69 -9.55
C GLN A 1061 31.19 0.04 -10.05
N ARG A 1062 31.96 -0.62 -10.92
CA ARG A 1062 33.13 -0.04 -11.59
C ARG A 1062 33.11 -0.42 -13.06
N ARG A 1063 33.32 0.58 -13.91
CA ARG A 1063 33.56 0.37 -15.34
C ARG A 1063 35.04 0.09 -15.58
N VAL A 1064 35.30 -0.92 -16.38
CA VAL A 1064 36.64 -1.40 -16.73
C VAL A 1064 36.70 -1.64 -18.22
N PHE A 1065 37.81 -1.28 -18.84
CA PHE A 1065 38.06 -1.57 -20.25
C PHE A 1065 39.05 -2.72 -20.39
N ILE A 1066 38.65 -3.77 -21.11
CA ILE A 1066 39.51 -4.91 -21.41
C ILE A 1066 40.06 -4.73 -22.83
N ARG A 1067 41.38 -4.72 -22.97
CA ARG A 1067 42.09 -4.73 -24.26
C ARG A 1067 42.46 -6.17 -24.61
N ARG A 1068 42.26 -6.56 -25.88
CA ARG A 1068 42.58 -7.89 -26.42
C ARG A 1068 43.54 -7.77 -27.58
#